data_AF-A0A7J6FIV2-F1
#
_entry.id   AF-A0A7J6FIV2-F1
#
_cell.length_a   1.000
_cell.length_b   1.000
_cell.length_c   1.000
_cell.angle_alpha   90.00
_cell.angle_beta   90.00
_cell.angle_gamma   90.00
#
_symmetry.space_group_name_H-M   'P 1'
#
loop_
_entity.id
_entity.type
_entity.pdbx_description
1 polymer ?
#
loop_
_entity_poly.entity_id
_entity_poly.type
_entity_poly.pdbx_seq_one_letter_code
_entity_poly.pdbx_strand_id
1 'polypeptide(L)'
;GLNFRGQLQAYFMGSANAFSKQGSCPVLSFGVIADVQHADIPDGRSFLGVPRYYRHSILVLQRAVQRWNADKKHKFVINFGDIVDGFCPKDLSLSTVNKVVEEFEKFDGPVYHMIGNHCLYNLPRDKLLPMLKIPSEDGCAYYDFSPSPEFRFVVLDGYDISAIGWPQDHPKRLEAVKILKEKNPNSDKNSPEGLVGIERRFLMFNGAVGKEQLKWLDGILQEATNMMQKVVICCHLPLDPGSTSFAALLWNFDEVMDLIHKYNCVKVCIAGHNHKGGHSIDSHGIHHRVLEAALECPPEKDAFGYVDLYNDRLSLTGTDRMETKDSPKEVFRLGINFLATTLLSLPKVEKLEDQLQAYIMESASALSKQGSHPILSFGVIADVQHADIPDGRSFIGVPRYYRHSILILQRAVQRWNEDKKHKFVINFGDIVDGFCPKDQSFSTVKKVVEEFEKFDGPVYHMIGNHCLYNLPRDKLLPMLKIPSKDGCAYYDFSPTPEFRFVVLDGYDISAIGWPQDHPKRLEAVKFLQEKNPNMEKNSPEGLVGLERRFLMFNGAVGKEQLKWLDGILQQATNMRQKVMICCHLPLDPGSTSREALLWNYDEVMDLIHRYTCVKVCIAGHDHKGGHSIDSHGIHHRVLEAALECPPGNDAFGYMELYNDKLSLIGTDRMESTEMCFSP
;
A
#
# COMPACT_ATOMS: atom_id res chain seq x y z
N GLY A 1 36.49 -36.31 -9.19
CA GLY A 1 36.60 -35.02 -8.47
C GLY A 1 36.77 -33.78 -9.33
N LEU A 2 36.88 -33.82 -10.67
CA LEU A 2 37.09 -32.59 -11.46
C LEU A 2 36.21 -32.46 -12.73
N ASN A 3 35.24 -33.34 -12.95
CA ASN A 3 34.39 -33.29 -14.16
C ASN A 3 32.88 -33.08 -13.89
N PHE A 4 32.49 -32.89 -12.62
CA PHE A 4 31.08 -32.69 -12.24
C PHE A 4 30.66 -31.20 -12.20
N ARG A 5 31.62 -30.29 -11.97
CA ARG A 5 31.35 -28.83 -11.93
C ARG A 5 31.06 -28.24 -13.32
N GLY A 6 31.73 -28.72 -14.37
CA GLY A 6 31.51 -28.23 -15.74
C GLY A 6 30.17 -28.66 -16.34
N GLN A 7 29.70 -29.88 -16.05
CA GLN A 7 28.41 -30.36 -16.55
C GLN A 7 27.21 -29.75 -15.81
N LEU A 8 27.33 -29.48 -14.51
CA LEU A 8 26.30 -28.74 -13.76
C LEU A 8 26.20 -27.28 -14.20
N GLN A 9 27.33 -26.64 -14.53
CA GLN A 9 27.32 -25.25 -15.00
C GLN A 9 26.71 -25.12 -16.40
N ALA A 10 26.88 -26.11 -17.28
CA ALA A 10 26.19 -26.16 -18.57
C ALA A 10 24.68 -26.47 -18.44
N TYR A 11 24.27 -27.30 -17.47
CA TYR A 11 22.86 -27.57 -17.20
C TYR A 11 22.13 -26.37 -16.57
N PHE A 12 22.80 -25.63 -15.67
CA PHE A 12 22.28 -24.40 -15.05
C PHE A 12 22.34 -23.18 -15.98
N MET A 13 23.35 -23.05 -16.85
CA MET A 13 23.40 -21.97 -17.86
C MET A 13 22.46 -22.24 -19.04
N GLY A 14 22.24 -23.51 -19.41
CA GLY A 14 21.27 -23.90 -20.44
C GLY A 14 19.81 -23.74 -20.00
N SER A 15 19.54 -23.78 -18.69
CA SER A 15 18.20 -23.54 -18.13
C SER A 15 17.98 -22.07 -17.71
N ALA A 16 19.01 -21.34 -17.25
CA ALA A 16 18.88 -19.92 -16.92
C ALA A 16 18.67 -19.01 -18.15
N ASN A 17 19.22 -19.38 -19.31
CA ASN A 17 18.98 -18.66 -20.57
C ASN A 17 17.68 -19.07 -21.28
N ALA A 18 16.96 -20.08 -20.78
CA ALA A 18 15.64 -20.47 -21.29
C ALA A 18 14.48 -19.77 -20.55
N PHE A 19 14.71 -19.21 -19.35
CA PHE A 19 13.69 -18.52 -18.56
C PHE A 19 13.58 -17.00 -18.80
N SER A 20 14.46 -16.41 -19.62
CA SER A 20 14.50 -14.95 -19.83
C SER A 20 13.78 -14.46 -21.10
N LYS A 21 13.12 -15.33 -21.87
CA LYS A 21 12.24 -14.95 -23.00
C LYS A 21 11.10 -15.94 -23.22
N GLN A 22 10.14 -16.01 -22.31
CA GLN A 22 8.77 -16.48 -22.58
C GLN A 22 7.86 -15.86 -21.52
N GLY A 23 6.84 -15.10 -21.95
CA GLY A 23 5.85 -14.56 -21.01
C GLY A 23 5.23 -15.71 -20.21
N SER A 24 5.31 -15.67 -18.89
CA SER A 24 4.78 -16.74 -18.06
C SER A 24 3.29 -16.90 -18.31
N CYS A 25 2.81 -18.13 -18.55
CA CYS A 25 1.39 -18.41 -18.62
C CYS A 25 0.76 -18.30 -17.21
N PRO A 26 -0.49 -17.84 -17.08
CA PRO A 26 -1.19 -17.86 -15.80
C PRO A 26 -1.38 -19.30 -15.30
N VAL A 27 -1.25 -19.49 -13.99
CA VAL A 27 -1.58 -20.74 -13.25
C VAL A 27 -3.05 -21.10 -13.45
N LEU A 28 -3.92 -20.08 -13.41
CA LEU A 28 -5.31 -20.20 -13.82
C LEU A 28 -5.88 -18.83 -14.22
N SER A 29 -6.95 -18.84 -15.00
CA SER A 29 -7.73 -17.65 -15.35
C SER A 29 -9.19 -17.86 -14.96
N PHE A 30 -9.90 -16.82 -14.55
CA PHE A 30 -11.33 -16.88 -14.25
C PHE A 30 -12.07 -15.60 -14.60
N GLY A 31 -13.33 -15.70 -15.01
CA GLY A 31 -14.18 -14.53 -15.32
C GLY A 31 -14.78 -13.89 -14.06
N VAL A 32 -15.03 -12.58 -14.10
CA VAL A 32 -15.66 -11.83 -12.99
C VAL A 32 -16.73 -10.86 -13.48
N ILE A 33 -17.84 -10.78 -12.75
CA ILE A 33 -18.92 -9.79 -12.96
C ILE A 33 -19.60 -9.49 -11.62
N ALA A 34 -20.11 -8.27 -11.45
CA ALA A 34 -20.83 -7.83 -10.26
C ALA A 34 -22.11 -7.09 -10.63
N ASP A 35 -23.13 -7.18 -9.76
CA ASP A 35 -24.32 -6.33 -9.75
C ASP A 35 -25.02 -6.26 -11.12
N VAL A 36 -25.38 -7.45 -11.66
CA VAL A 36 -26.19 -7.54 -12.89
C VAL A 36 -27.54 -6.89 -12.67
N GLN A 37 -28.19 -7.15 -11.55
CA GLN A 37 -29.46 -6.54 -11.13
C GLN A 37 -30.48 -6.45 -12.27
N HIS A 38 -30.70 -7.56 -12.99
CA HIS A 38 -31.67 -7.57 -14.09
C HIS A 38 -33.09 -7.40 -13.56
N ALA A 39 -33.90 -6.62 -14.27
CA ALA A 39 -35.35 -6.60 -14.12
C ALA A 39 -36.00 -6.14 -15.44
N ASP A 40 -37.16 -6.71 -15.78
CA ASP A 40 -37.90 -6.30 -16.98
C ASP A 40 -38.76 -5.06 -16.73
N ILE A 41 -38.10 -3.97 -16.34
CA ILE A 41 -38.70 -2.67 -16.05
C ILE A 41 -37.98 -1.57 -16.84
N PRO A 42 -38.61 -0.40 -17.06
CA PRO A 42 -37.94 0.74 -17.66
C PRO A 42 -36.69 1.15 -16.87
N ASP A 43 -35.71 1.71 -17.57
CA ASP A 43 -34.50 2.26 -16.95
C ASP A 43 -34.84 3.29 -15.87
N GLY A 44 -34.04 3.30 -14.82
CA GLY A 44 -34.26 4.13 -13.64
C GLY A 44 -33.02 4.85 -13.20
N ARG A 45 -33.03 5.29 -11.94
CA ARG A 45 -31.90 5.96 -11.31
C ARG A 45 -31.74 5.48 -9.87
N SER A 46 -30.51 5.46 -9.39
CA SER A 46 -30.21 5.30 -7.97
C SER A 46 -30.71 6.50 -7.17
N PHE A 47 -30.70 6.39 -5.84
CA PHE A 47 -30.99 7.51 -4.94
C PHE A 47 -30.12 8.75 -5.20
N LEU A 48 -28.88 8.55 -5.65
CA LEU A 48 -27.93 9.61 -6.01
C LEU A 48 -28.08 10.09 -7.47
N GLY A 49 -29.11 9.62 -8.19
CA GLY A 49 -29.38 10.01 -9.56
C GLY A 49 -28.56 9.27 -10.62
N VAL A 50 -27.79 8.24 -10.26
CA VAL A 50 -26.97 7.46 -11.22
C VAL A 50 -27.88 6.57 -12.07
N PRO A 51 -27.80 6.60 -13.42
CA PRO A 51 -28.63 5.77 -14.29
C PRO A 51 -28.48 4.27 -14.02
N ARG A 52 -29.61 3.54 -14.09
CA ARG A 52 -29.71 2.09 -13.92
C ARG A 52 -30.43 1.47 -15.11
N TYR A 53 -29.77 0.56 -15.83
CA TYR A 53 -30.24 -0.01 -17.09
C TYR A 53 -30.71 -1.46 -16.92
N TYR A 54 -31.86 -1.64 -16.25
CA TYR A 54 -32.33 -2.95 -15.76
C TYR A 54 -32.52 -4.02 -16.85
N ARG A 55 -33.05 -3.63 -18.02
CA ARG A 55 -33.21 -4.54 -19.15
C ARG A 55 -31.89 -4.81 -19.86
N HIS A 56 -31.00 -3.82 -19.89
CA HIS A 56 -29.73 -3.91 -20.59
C HIS A 56 -28.73 -4.80 -19.86
N SER A 57 -28.77 -4.84 -18.53
CA SER A 57 -27.75 -5.51 -17.73
C SER A 57 -27.60 -7.02 -18.00
N ILE A 58 -28.69 -7.71 -18.35
CA ILE A 58 -28.60 -9.12 -18.77
C ILE A 58 -27.87 -9.28 -20.12
N LEU A 59 -27.89 -8.27 -20.98
CA LEU A 59 -27.13 -8.28 -22.23
C LEU A 59 -25.62 -8.14 -21.95
N VAL A 60 -25.23 -7.41 -20.90
CA VAL A 60 -23.83 -7.35 -20.42
C VAL A 60 -23.39 -8.75 -19.99
N LEU A 61 -24.21 -9.46 -19.21
CA LEU A 61 -23.93 -10.84 -18.81
C LEU A 61 -23.83 -11.79 -20.02
N GLN A 62 -24.74 -11.69 -20.99
CA GLN A 62 -24.69 -12.49 -22.20
C GLN A 62 -23.38 -12.28 -22.98
N ARG A 63 -22.94 -11.02 -23.12
CA ARG A 63 -21.65 -10.69 -23.75
C ARG A 63 -20.47 -11.23 -22.94
N ALA A 64 -20.53 -11.15 -21.61
CA ALA A 64 -19.52 -11.70 -20.72
C ALA A 64 -19.35 -13.21 -20.92
N VAL A 65 -20.45 -13.97 -20.88
CA VAL A 65 -20.45 -15.42 -21.07
C VAL A 65 -19.96 -15.79 -22.47
N GLN A 66 -20.42 -15.09 -23.51
CA GLN A 66 -19.93 -15.30 -24.88
C GLN A 66 -18.42 -15.05 -24.98
N ARG A 67 -17.92 -13.98 -24.36
CA ARG A 67 -16.49 -13.63 -24.37
C ARG A 67 -15.66 -14.68 -23.65
N TRP A 68 -16.07 -15.07 -22.45
CA TRP A 68 -15.35 -16.08 -21.67
C TRP A 68 -15.32 -17.45 -22.37
N ASN A 69 -16.44 -17.85 -22.99
CA ASN A 69 -16.51 -19.07 -23.79
C ASN A 69 -15.64 -19.00 -25.05
N ALA A 70 -15.54 -17.83 -25.68
CA ALA A 70 -14.69 -17.63 -26.86
C ALA A 70 -13.20 -17.66 -26.51
N ASP A 71 -12.81 -17.12 -25.35
CA ASP A 71 -11.41 -17.06 -24.91
C ASP A 71 -10.85 -18.43 -24.50
N LYS A 72 -11.72 -19.40 -24.16
CA LYS A 72 -11.39 -20.82 -23.84
C LYS A 72 -10.31 -21.06 -22.77
N LYS A 73 -9.89 -20.01 -22.06
CA LYS A 73 -8.83 -20.06 -21.04
C LYS A 73 -9.35 -20.00 -19.60
N HIS A 74 -10.60 -19.58 -19.39
CA HIS A 74 -11.15 -19.40 -18.05
C HIS A 74 -11.60 -20.74 -17.47
N LYS A 75 -11.07 -21.10 -16.30
CA LYS A 75 -11.40 -22.35 -15.62
C LYS A 75 -12.76 -22.32 -14.94
N PHE A 76 -13.20 -21.15 -14.52
CA PHE A 76 -14.48 -20.88 -13.87
C PHE A 76 -14.81 -19.39 -13.99
N VAL A 77 -15.99 -18.98 -13.53
CA VAL A 77 -16.36 -17.57 -13.38
C VAL A 77 -16.97 -17.31 -12.00
N ILE A 78 -16.85 -16.09 -11.49
CA ILE A 78 -17.42 -15.66 -10.22
C ILE A 78 -18.41 -14.51 -10.46
N ASN A 79 -19.62 -14.68 -9.94
CA ASN A 79 -20.63 -13.63 -9.82
C ASN A 79 -20.63 -13.05 -8.40
N PHE A 80 -20.35 -11.75 -8.28
CA PHE A 80 -20.22 -11.03 -7.00
C PHE A 80 -21.54 -10.56 -6.39
N GLY A 81 -22.65 -11.27 -6.68
CA GLY A 81 -23.95 -10.99 -6.08
C GLY A 81 -24.85 -10.09 -6.92
N ASP A 82 -26.03 -9.82 -6.36
CA ASP A 82 -27.04 -8.91 -6.93
C ASP A 82 -27.40 -9.21 -8.39
N ILE A 83 -27.92 -10.41 -8.66
CA ILE A 83 -28.26 -10.85 -10.03
C ILE A 83 -29.57 -10.30 -10.57
N VAL A 84 -30.53 -9.97 -9.69
CA VAL A 84 -31.87 -9.46 -10.03
C VAL A 84 -32.17 -8.29 -9.12
N ASP A 85 -32.69 -7.19 -9.69
CA ASP A 85 -32.92 -5.95 -8.93
C ASP A 85 -34.09 -6.09 -7.95
N GLY A 86 -34.03 -5.37 -6.82
CA GLY A 86 -35.08 -5.32 -5.81
C GLY A 86 -36.41 -4.75 -6.31
N PHE A 87 -36.41 -3.96 -7.39
CA PHE A 87 -37.60 -3.46 -8.07
C PHE A 87 -38.23 -4.45 -9.06
N CYS A 88 -37.64 -5.64 -9.26
CA CYS A 88 -38.32 -6.71 -9.98
C CYS A 88 -39.69 -6.98 -9.33
N PRO A 89 -40.79 -7.02 -10.11
CA PRO A 89 -42.09 -7.44 -9.61
C PRO A 89 -41.98 -8.80 -8.89
N LYS A 90 -42.55 -8.90 -7.69
CA LYS A 90 -42.30 -10.03 -6.79
C LYS A 90 -42.87 -11.36 -7.29
N ASP A 91 -43.94 -11.30 -8.06
CA ASP A 91 -44.51 -12.42 -8.80
C ASP A 91 -43.59 -12.92 -9.93
N LEU A 92 -42.69 -12.06 -10.43
CA LEU A 92 -41.69 -12.37 -11.46
C LEU A 92 -40.29 -12.66 -10.91
N SER A 93 -40.03 -12.49 -9.61
CA SER A 93 -38.70 -12.68 -9.02
C SER A 93 -38.13 -14.06 -9.31
N LEU A 94 -38.93 -15.12 -9.17
CA LEU A 94 -38.48 -16.50 -9.40
C LEU A 94 -38.09 -16.75 -10.87
N SER A 95 -38.95 -16.35 -11.82
CA SER A 95 -38.68 -16.52 -13.25
C SER A 95 -37.52 -15.64 -13.72
N THR A 96 -37.37 -14.43 -13.16
CA THR A 96 -36.27 -13.53 -13.50
C THR A 96 -34.93 -14.03 -12.96
N VAL A 97 -34.91 -14.58 -11.74
CA VAL A 97 -33.71 -15.24 -11.20
C VAL A 97 -33.33 -16.44 -12.06
N ASN A 98 -34.29 -17.32 -12.40
CA ASN A 98 -34.04 -18.44 -13.30
C ASN A 98 -33.44 -17.98 -14.63
N LYS A 99 -34.01 -16.95 -15.25
CA LYS A 99 -33.51 -16.38 -16.51
C LYS A 99 -32.06 -15.92 -16.42
N VAL A 100 -31.66 -15.25 -15.34
CA VAL A 100 -30.27 -14.80 -15.17
C VAL A 100 -29.33 -15.97 -14.87
N VAL A 101 -29.78 -16.94 -14.08
CA VAL A 101 -29.01 -18.18 -13.80
C VAL A 101 -28.79 -18.98 -15.08
N GLU A 102 -29.82 -19.14 -15.93
CA GLU A 102 -29.72 -19.81 -17.23
C GLU A 102 -28.70 -19.13 -18.15
N GLU A 103 -28.50 -17.81 -18.06
CA GLU A 103 -27.44 -17.13 -18.81
C GLU A 103 -26.05 -17.50 -18.28
N PHE A 104 -25.86 -17.56 -16.96
CA PHE A 104 -24.61 -18.03 -16.37
C PHE A 104 -24.32 -19.49 -16.72
N GLU A 105 -25.35 -20.36 -16.75
CA GLU A 105 -25.22 -21.78 -17.09
C GLU A 105 -24.79 -22.04 -18.55
N LYS A 106 -24.84 -21.02 -19.42
CA LYS A 106 -24.27 -21.10 -20.78
C LYS A 106 -22.74 -21.04 -20.78
N PHE A 107 -22.09 -20.68 -19.68
CA PHE A 107 -20.64 -20.75 -19.56
C PHE A 107 -20.16 -22.21 -19.54
N ASP A 108 -19.11 -22.50 -20.31
CA ASP A 108 -18.50 -23.83 -20.47
C ASP A 108 -17.56 -24.15 -19.29
N GLY A 109 -18.11 -24.15 -18.07
CA GLY A 109 -17.37 -24.43 -16.84
C GLY A 109 -18.14 -24.11 -15.55
N PRO A 110 -17.50 -24.24 -14.37
CA PRO A 110 -18.11 -23.89 -13.09
C PRO A 110 -18.42 -22.40 -12.97
N VAL A 111 -19.57 -22.10 -12.38
CA VAL A 111 -19.98 -20.75 -12.00
C VAL A 111 -20.11 -20.71 -10.49
N TYR A 112 -19.37 -19.80 -9.86
CA TYR A 112 -19.45 -19.56 -8.42
C TYR A 112 -20.25 -18.30 -8.16
N HIS A 113 -21.20 -18.40 -7.24
CA HIS A 113 -22.07 -17.29 -6.88
C HIS A 113 -21.88 -16.92 -5.42
N MET A 114 -22.07 -15.64 -5.12
CA MET A 114 -22.41 -15.16 -3.78
C MET A 114 -23.74 -14.42 -3.82
N ILE A 115 -24.35 -14.24 -2.66
CA ILE A 115 -25.59 -13.48 -2.50
C ILE A 115 -25.29 -12.01 -2.22
N GLY A 116 -26.11 -11.12 -2.77
CA GLY A 116 -26.14 -9.70 -2.41
C GLY A 116 -27.51 -9.30 -1.84
N ASN A 117 -27.66 -8.05 -1.43
CA ASN A 117 -28.93 -7.56 -0.85
C ASN A 117 -30.10 -7.65 -1.83
N HIS A 118 -29.90 -7.34 -3.13
CA HIS A 118 -30.98 -7.41 -4.12
C HIS A 118 -31.41 -8.86 -4.39
N CYS A 119 -30.51 -9.84 -4.26
CA CYS A 119 -30.92 -11.24 -4.30
C CYS A 119 -31.91 -11.56 -3.17
N LEU A 120 -31.63 -11.07 -1.96
CA LEU A 120 -32.44 -11.30 -0.75
C LEU A 120 -33.73 -10.46 -0.71
N TYR A 121 -33.82 -9.38 -1.49
CA TYR A 121 -35.09 -8.66 -1.71
C TYR A 121 -36.06 -9.45 -2.59
N ASN A 122 -35.58 -10.43 -3.34
CA ASN A 122 -36.36 -11.14 -4.34
C ASN A 122 -36.78 -12.53 -3.88
N LEU A 123 -35.82 -13.34 -3.41
CA LEU A 123 -36.08 -14.71 -2.99
C LEU A 123 -35.51 -14.99 -1.60
N PRO A 124 -36.21 -15.80 -0.78
CA PRO A 124 -35.66 -16.29 0.47
C PRO A 124 -34.50 -17.26 0.23
N ARG A 125 -33.62 -17.39 1.24
CA ARG A 125 -32.39 -18.21 1.17
C ARG A 125 -32.63 -19.66 0.76
N ASP A 126 -33.69 -20.28 1.29
CA ASP A 126 -34.07 -21.68 1.01
C ASP A 126 -34.40 -21.95 -0.48
N LYS A 127 -34.85 -20.92 -1.21
CA LYS A 127 -35.07 -21.00 -2.65
C LYS A 127 -33.86 -20.55 -3.45
N LEU A 128 -33.22 -19.46 -3.02
CA LEU A 128 -32.15 -18.82 -3.76
C LEU A 128 -30.86 -19.65 -3.80
N LEU A 129 -30.41 -20.18 -2.65
CA LEU A 129 -29.12 -20.88 -2.57
C LEU A 129 -29.06 -22.13 -3.46
N PRO A 130 -30.10 -22.99 -3.51
CA PRO A 130 -30.13 -24.12 -4.45
C PRO A 130 -30.09 -23.69 -5.92
N MET A 131 -30.80 -22.61 -6.30
CA MET A 131 -30.78 -22.09 -7.66
C MET A 131 -29.40 -21.61 -8.08
N LEU A 132 -28.66 -21.00 -7.15
CA LEU A 132 -27.29 -20.54 -7.36
C LEU A 132 -26.23 -21.64 -7.14
N LYS A 133 -26.65 -22.87 -6.82
CA LYS A 133 -25.76 -24.00 -6.49
C LYS A 133 -24.73 -23.63 -5.41
N ILE A 134 -25.10 -22.74 -4.48
CA ILE A 134 -24.26 -22.37 -3.35
C ILE A 134 -24.34 -23.50 -2.32
N PRO A 135 -23.22 -24.13 -1.94
CA PRO A 135 -23.23 -25.11 -0.86
C PRO A 135 -23.65 -24.41 0.44
N SER A 136 -24.66 -24.95 1.10
CA SER A 136 -25.25 -24.32 2.28
C SER A 136 -25.58 -25.33 3.37
N GLU A 137 -25.20 -25.00 4.59
CA GLU A 137 -25.65 -25.65 5.82
C GLU A 137 -26.47 -24.62 6.62
N ASP A 138 -27.70 -24.98 7.02
CA ASP A 138 -28.63 -24.11 7.75
C ASP A 138 -28.87 -22.73 7.11
N GLY A 139 -28.86 -22.66 5.77
CA GLY A 139 -29.10 -21.44 5.00
C GLY A 139 -27.92 -20.45 4.99
N CYS A 140 -26.75 -20.84 5.49
CA CYS A 140 -25.51 -20.07 5.37
C CYS A 140 -24.97 -20.16 3.93
N ALA A 141 -24.43 -19.06 3.41
CA ALA A 141 -24.00 -18.96 2.01
C ALA A 141 -22.47 -18.77 1.82
N TYR A 142 -21.67 -19.09 2.84
CA TYR A 142 -20.22 -19.00 2.80
C TYR A 142 -19.58 -20.37 2.53
N TYR A 143 -18.49 -20.39 1.78
CA TYR A 143 -17.78 -21.62 1.38
C TYR A 143 -16.39 -21.31 0.86
N ASP A 144 -15.54 -22.33 0.74
CA ASP A 144 -14.24 -22.22 0.09
C ASP A 144 -14.04 -23.29 -0.99
N PHE A 145 -13.10 -23.05 -1.90
CA PHE A 145 -12.68 -24.03 -2.90
C PHE A 145 -11.25 -23.78 -3.37
N SER A 146 -10.58 -24.82 -3.87
CA SER A 146 -9.21 -24.74 -4.39
C SER A 146 -9.17 -25.14 -5.88
N PRO A 147 -9.21 -24.18 -6.82
CA PRO A 147 -9.16 -24.47 -8.25
C PRO A 147 -7.74 -24.86 -8.74
N SER A 148 -6.72 -24.66 -7.90
CA SER A 148 -5.38 -25.22 -8.08
C SER A 148 -4.73 -25.49 -6.71
N PRO A 149 -3.66 -26.29 -6.63
CA PRO A 149 -2.93 -26.51 -5.39
C PRO A 149 -2.46 -25.21 -4.71
N GLU A 150 -2.10 -24.20 -5.51
CA GLU A 150 -1.49 -22.95 -5.04
C GLU A 150 -2.50 -21.90 -4.57
N PHE A 151 -3.78 -22.04 -4.93
CA PHE A 151 -4.79 -21.00 -4.68
C PHE A 151 -6.02 -21.57 -3.98
N ARG A 152 -6.48 -20.85 -2.96
CA ARG A 152 -7.77 -21.07 -2.30
C ARG A 152 -8.63 -19.83 -2.45
N PHE A 153 -9.89 -20.03 -2.80
CA PHE A 153 -10.90 -18.99 -2.85
C PHE A 153 -11.83 -19.17 -1.66
N VAL A 154 -12.10 -18.07 -0.96
CA VAL A 154 -12.98 -18.04 0.20
C VAL A 154 -14.11 -17.07 -0.11
N VAL A 155 -15.33 -17.57 -0.15
CA VAL A 155 -16.54 -16.78 -0.39
C VAL A 155 -17.24 -16.53 0.93
N LEU A 156 -17.32 -15.26 1.33
CA LEU A 156 -17.99 -14.83 2.55
C LEU A 156 -19.46 -14.50 2.28
N ASP A 157 -20.31 -14.85 3.24
CA ASP A 157 -21.68 -14.39 3.35
C ASP A 157 -21.71 -13.09 4.17
N GLY A 158 -21.58 -11.96 3.49
CA GLY A 158 -21.70 -10.63 4.12
C GLY A 158 -23.09 -10.31 4.66
N TYR A 159 -24.08 -11.17 4.41
CA TYR A 159 -25.46 -11.04 4.91
C TYR A 159 -25.80 -12.10 5.96
N ASP A 160 -24.79 -12.76 6.52
CA ASP A 160 -24.94 -13.76 7.57
C ASP A 160 -25.68 -13.17 8.78
N ILE A 161 -25.20 -12.04 9.31
CA ILE A 161 -25.95 -11.18 10.23
C ILE A 161 -26.53 -10.02 9.41
N SER A 162 -27.81 -10.11 9.04
CA SER A 162 -28.48 -9.04 8.30
C SER A 162 -29.99 -8.97 8.60
N ALA A 163 -30.55 -7.78 8.39
CA ALA A 163 -31.98 -7.53 8.58
C ALA A 163 -32.81 -7.97 7.36
N ILE A 164 -32.23 -8.70 6.41
CA ILE A 164 -32.85 -9.15 5.15
C ILE A 164 -32.49 -10.62 4.88
N GLY A 165 -33.25 -11.30 4.04
CA GLY A 165 -32.97 -12.70 3.64
C GLY A 165 -33.29 -13.80 4.66
N TRP A 166 -33.35 -13.47 5.96
CA TRP A 166 -33.73 -14.39 7.04
C TRP A 166 -35.22 -14.26 7.44
N PRO A 167 -35.88 -15.33 7.91
CA PRO A 167 -37.20 -15.28 8.54
C PRO A 167 -37.27 -14.27 9.70
N GLN A 168 -38.47 -13.73 9.96
CA GLN A 168 -38.66 -12.62 10.90
C GLN A 168 -38.20 -12.93 12.34
N ASP A 169 -38.31 -14.19 12.75
CA ASP A 169 -37.97 -14.74 14.06
C ASP A 169 -36.57 -15.39 14.10
N HIS A 170 -35.83 -15.37 13.00
CA HIS A 170 -34.51 -16.00 12.93
C HIS A 170 -33.49 -15.26 13.83
N PRO A 171 -32.66 -15.97 14.63
CA PRO A 171 -31.72 -15.35 15.56
C PRO A 171 -30.80 -14.31 14.92
N LYS A 172 -30.23 -14.63 13.75
CA LYS A 172 -29.33 -13.72 13.01
C LYS A 172 -30.02 -12.43 12.56
N ARG A 173 -31.32 -12.51 12.24
CA ARG A 173 -32.12 -11.32 11.89
C ARG A 173 -32.40 -10.47 13.12
N LEU A 174 -32.78 -11.11 14.22
CA LEU A 174 -33.05 -10.41 15.49
C LEU A 174 -31.80 -9.66 15.98
N GLU A 175 -30.63 -10.28 15.86
CA GLU A 175 -29.34 -9.64 16.13
C GLU A 175 -29.08 -8.44 15.21
N ALA A 176 -29.25 -8.61 13.90
CA ALA A 176 -29.06 -7.52 12.95
C ALA A 176 -30.02 -6.33 13.19
N VAL A 177 -31.29 -6.61 13.51
CA VAL A 177 -32.27 -5.58 13.86
C VAL A 177 -31.87 -4.84 15.14
N LYS A 178 -31.29 -5.53 16.12
CA LYS A 178 -30.76 -4.91 17.33
C LYS A 178 -29.60 -3.96 17.00
N ILE A 179 -28.62 -4.43 16.21
CA ILE A 179 -27.48 -3.61 15.76
C ILE A 179 -27.97 -2.36 15.04
N LEU A 180 -28.88 -2.48 14.07
CA LEU A 180 -29.42 -1.33 13.34
C LEU A 180 -30.22 -0.35 14.22
N LYS A 181 -30.92 -0.84 15.25
CA LYS A 181 -31.61 0.03 16.22
C LYS A 181 -30.62 0.83 17.07
N GLU A 182 -29.49 0.22 17.43
CA GLU A 182 -28.45 0.86 18.24
C GLU A 182 -27.59 1.83 17.43
N LYS A 183 -27.24 1.46 16.19
CA LYS A 183 -26.24 2.16 15.37
C LYS A 183 -26.82 3.17 14.38
N ASN A 184 -28.04 2.95 13.90
CA ASN A 184 -28.68 3.84 12.94
C ASN A 184 -29.89 4.53 13.60
N PRO A 185 -29.88 5.86 13.82
CA PRO A 185 -30.95 6.55 14.53
C PRO A 185 -32.24 6.70 13.70
N ASN A 186 -32.18 6.46 12.38
CA ASN A 186 -33.28 6.75 11.48
C ASN A 186 -34.41 5.72 11.57
N SER A 187 -35.64 6.14 11.26
CA SER A 187 -36.80 5.22 11.12
C SER A 187 -36.65 4.36 9.87
N ASP A 188 -36.30 4.97 8.74
CA ASP A 188 -35.81 4.27 7.56
C ASP A 188 -34.35 3.88 7.76
N LYS A 189 -34.10 2.60 7.98
CA LYS A 189 -32.75 2.06 8.20
C LYS A 189 -31.89 2.03 6.95
N ASN A 190 -32.40 2.40 5.77
CA ASN A 190 -31.59 2.67 4.59
C ASN A 190 -31.11 4.13 4.51
N SER A 191 -31.63 5.02 5.36
CA SER A 191 -31.17 6.41 5.41
C SER A 191 -29.81 6.51 6.12
N PRO A 192 -28.81 7.16 5.50
CA PRO A 192 -27.53 7.48 6.12
C PRO A 192 -27.55 8.81 6.89
N GLU A 193 -28.70 9.48 7.01
CA GLU A 193 -28.80 10.78 7.66
C GLU A 193 -28.34 10.70 9.13
N GLY A 194 -27.56 11.69 9.57
CA GLY A 194 -26.97 11.69 10.92
C GLY A 194 -25.80 10.72 11.14
N LEU A 195 -25.52 9.80 10.20
CA LEU A 195 -24.33 8.96 10.23
C LEU A 195 -23.13 9.66 9.58
N VAL A 196 -21.97 9.61 10.24
CA VAL A 196 -20.75 10.30 9.80
C VAL A 196 -19.57 9.33 9.73
N GLY A 197 -18.67 9.57 8.77
CA GLY A 197 -17.50 8.73 8.56
C GLY A 197 -17.86 7.26 8.39
N ILE A 198 -17.11 6.40 9.08
CA ILE A 198 -17.21 4.94 8.98
C ILE A 198 -18.52 4.37 9.51
N GLU A 199 -19.21 5.09 10.40
CA GLU A 199 -20.52 4.65 10.94
C GLU A 199 -21.62 4.69 9.87
N ARG A 200 -21.39 5.35 8.72
CA ARG A 200 -22.31 5.31 7.57
C ARG A 200 -22.57 3.90 7.02
N ARG A 201 -21.76 2.91 7.40
CA ARG A 201 -21.94 1.51 7.01
C ARG A 201 -23.18 0.84 7.60
N PHE A 202 -23.73 1.35 8.70
CA PHE A 202 -24.86 0.74 9.41
C PHE A 202 -26.21 1.03 8.73
N LEU A 203 -26.36 0.51 7.50
CA LEU A 203 -27.55 0.62 6.68
C LEU A 203 -28.19 -0.76 6.46
N MET A 204 -29.52 -0.81 6.37
CA MET A 204 -30.28 -2.06 6.26
C MET A 204 -29.96 -2.87 4.99
N PHE A 205 -29.44 -2.22 3.95
CA PHE A 205 -28.96 -2.88 2.75
C PHE A 205 -27.57 -3.54 2.88
N ASN A 206 -26.91 -3.40 4.03
CA ASN A 206 -25.65 -4.07 4.38
C ASN A 206 -25.89 -5.19 5.41
N GLY A 207 -24.81 -5.82 5.86
CA GLY A 207 -24.81 -6.85 6.89
C GLY A 207 -23.43 -7.03 7.52
N ALA A 208 -23.29 -8.10 8.31
CA ALA A 208 -22.08 -8.50 9.00
C ALA A 208 -21.80 -10.00 8.79
N VAL A 209 -20.53 -10.37 8.94
CA VAL A 209 -20.09 -11.76 9.04
C VAL A 209 -20.30 -12.24 10.49
N GLY A 210 -21.04 -13.33 10.69
CA GLY A 210 -21.34 -13.85 12.03
C GLY A 210 -20.15 -14.56 12.69
N LYS A 211 -20.24 -14.77 14.00
CA LYS A 211 -19.16 -15.37 14.81
C LYS A 211 -18.76 -16.78 14.36
N GLU A 212 -19.74 -17.60 14.00
CA GLU A 212 -19.46 -18.96 13.48
C GLU A 212 -18.74 -18.90 12.13
N GLN A 213 -19.10 -17.94 11.28
CA GLN A 213 -18.41 -17.72 10.01
C GLN A 213 -16.99 -17.17 10.21
N LEU A 214 -16.76 -16.25 11.17
CA LEU A 214 -15.41 -15.79 11.53
C LEU A 214 -14.53 -16.95 12.03
N LYS A 215 -15.09 -17.82 12.88
CA LYS A 215 -14.38 -19.00 13.39
C LYS A 215 -14.07 -20.00 12.26
N TRP A 216 -15.00 -20.20 11.35
CA TRP A 216 -14.77 -21.00 10.15
C TRP A 216 -13.67 -20.38 9.28
N LEU A 217 -13.73 -19.08 9.02
CA LEU A 217 -12.73 -18.35 8.24
C LEU A 217 -11.32 -18.50 8.84
N ASP A 218 -11.17 -18.35 10.15
CA ASP A 218 -9.91 -18.56 10.87
C ASP A 218 -9.32 -19.96 10.59
N GLY A 219 -10.14 -21.00 10.69
CA GLY A 219 -9.75 -22.37 10.38
C GLY A 219 -9.30 -22.55 8.92
N ILE A 220 -10.05 -21.99 7.97
CA ILE A 220 -9.70 -22.05 6.55
C ILE A 220 -8.39 -21.32 6.24
N LEU A 221 -8.14 -20.16 6.84
CA LEU A 221 -6.90 -19.41 6.65
C LEU A 221 -5.70 -20.12 7.30
N GLN A 222 -5.91 -20.78 8.45
CA GLN A 222 -4.90 -21.63 9.07
C GLN A 222 -4.54 -22.83 8.18
N GLU A 223 -5.54 -23.52 7.61
CA GLU A 223 -5.33 -24.60 6.65
C GLU A 223 -4.58 -24.13 5.41
N ALA A 224 -5.01 -23.03 4.81
CA ALA A 224 -4.38 -22.44 3.63
C ALA A 224 -2.92 -22.08 3.92
N THR A 225 -2.63 -21.55 5.11
CA THR A 225 -1.26 -21.26 5.56
C THR A 225 -0.42 -22.53 5.64
N ASN A 226 -0.93 -23.58 6.27
CA ASN A 226 -0.24 -24.88 6.38
C ASN A 226 0.02 -25.52 5.01
N MET A 227 -0.90 -25.29 4.06
CA MET A 227 -0.80 -25.77 2.68
C MET A 227 -0.02 -24.82 1.75
N MET A 228 0.51 -23.71 2.28
CA MET A 228 1.21 -22.65 1.52
C MET A 228 0.40 -22.09 0.35
N GLN A 229 -0.93 -22.06 0.47
CA GLN A 229 -1.82 -21.52 -0.54
C GLN A 229 -1.89 -19.99 -0.45
N LYS A 230 -2.15 -19.36 -1.59
CA LYS A 230 -2.56 -17.95 -1.64
C LYS A 230 -4.08 -17.87 -1.63
N VAL A 231 -4.61 -17.02 -0.76
CA VAL A 231 -6.05 -16.88 -0.56
C VAL A 231 -6.58 -15.64 -1.27
N VAL A 232 -7.65 -15.85 -2.04
CA VAL A 232 -8.49 -14.79 -2.59
C VAL A 232 -9.82 -14.80 -1.82
N ILE A 233 -10.10 -13.72 -1.10
CA ILE A 233 -11.36 -13.55 -0.38
C ILE A 233 -12.35 -12.84 -1.30
N CYS A 234 -13.57 -13.36 -1.38
CA CYS A 234 -14.66 -12.83 -2.18
C CYS A 234 -15.84 -12.52 -1.26
N CYS A 235 -16.38 -11.31 -1.29
CA CYS A 235 -17.53 -10.91 -0.50
C CYS A 235 -18.37 -9.93 -1.32
N HIS A 236 -19.70 -9.97 -1.28
CA HIS A 236 -20.49 -8.95 -1.96
C HIS A 236 -20.20 -7.55 -1.37
N LEU A 237 -20.12 -7.45 -0.04
CA LEU A 237 -19.84 -6.21 0.68
C LEU A 237 -18.32 -5.96 0.79
N PRO A 238 -17.82 -4.78 0.38
CA PRO A 238 -16.43 -4.39 0.53
C PRO A 238 -15.93 -4.43 1.98
N LEU A 239 -14.65 -4.78 2.14
CA LEU A 239 -13.99 -4.95 3.44
C LEU A 239 -13.04 -3.80 3.81
N ASP A 240 -12.62 -2.96 2.86
CA ASP A 240 -11.67 -1.89 3.13
C ASP A 240 -12.23 -0.49 2.82
N PRO A 241 -12.17 0.45 3.79
CA PRO A 241 -12.65 1.82 3.61
C PRO A 241 -11.93 2.63 2.52
N GLY A 242 -10.68 2.29 2.18
CA GLY A 242 -9.95 2.94 1.08
C GLY A 242 -10.45 2.55 -0.30
N SER A 243 -11.04 1.36 -0.44
CA SER A 243 -11.55 0.84 -1.72
C SER A 243 -13.00 1.20 -2.04
N THR A 244 -13.77 1.76 -1.08
CA THR A 244 -15.22 1.95 -1.24
C THR A 244 -15.76 3.19 -0.52
N SER A 245 -17.04 3.51 -0.75
CA SER A 245 -17.74 4.47 0.11
C SER A 245 -18.07 3.83 1.46
N PHE A 246 -18.01 4.61 2.55
CA PHE A 246 -18.38 4.10 3.89
C PHE A 246 -19.80 3.51 3.95
N ALA A 247 -20.73 3.99 3.13
CA ALA A 247 -22.10 3.48 3.09
C ALA A 247 -22.21 2.05 2.55
N ALA A 248 -21.19 1.55 1.86
CA ALA A 248 -21.16 0.23 1.24
C ALA A 248 -20.37 -0.81 2.06
N LEU A 249 -19.70 -0.40 3.15
CA LEU A 249 -18.85 -1.29 3.93
C LEU A 249 -19.65 -2.35 4.69
N LEU A 250 -19.05 -3.54 4.84
CA LEU A 250 -19.49 -4.55 5.79
C LEU A 250 -19.55 -3.94 7.22
N TRP A 251 -20.59 -4.27 7.99
CA TRP A 251 -20.80 -3.69 9.32
C TRP A 251 -19.64 -3.97 10.29
N ASN A 252 -19.12 -5.19 10.29
CA ASN A 252 -17.97 -5.61 11.11
C ASN A 252 -16.73 -5.87 10.25
N PHE A 253 -16.51 -5.02 9.23
CA PHE A 253 -15.31 -5.13 8.39
C PHE A 253 -14.03 -5.13 9.24
N ASP A 254 -13.99 -4.36 10.33
CA ASP A 254 -12.89 -4.28 11.28
C ASP A 254 -12.58 -5.65 11.91
N GLU A 255 -13.59 -6.37 12.42
CA GLU A 255 -13.40 -7.72 12.98
C GLU A 255 -12.89 -8.73 11.93
N VAL A 256 -13.41 -8.64 10.69
CA VAL A 256 -13.01 -9.50 9.58
C VAL A 256 -11.57 -9.18 9.16
N MET A 257 -11.21 -7.91 9.06
CA MET A 257 -9.88 -7.45 8.69
C MET A 257 -8.84 -7.79 9.77
N ASP A 258 -9.16 -7.59 11.05
CA ASP A 258 -8.32 -8.01 12.18
C ASP A 258 -8.01 -9.51 12.15
N LEU A 259 -8.96 -10.34 11.71
CA LEU A 259 -8.74 -11.77 11.52
C LEU A 259 -7.85 -12.04 10.29
N ILE A 260 -8.17 -11.44 9.14
CA ILE A 260 -7.43 -11.61 7.89
C ILE A 260 -5.96 -11.20 8.03
N HIS A 261 -5.69 -10.09 8.73
CA HIS A 261 -4.35 -9.54 8.92
C HIS A 261 -3.41 -10.44 9.75
N LYS A 262 -3.94 -11.45 10.45
CA LYS A 262 -3.14 -12.48 11.12
C LYS A 262 -2.47 -13.45 10.14
N TYR A 263 -2.94 -13.49 8.89
CA TYR A 263 -2.58 -14.53 7.92
C TYR A 263 -1.97 -13.94 6.65
N ASN A 264 -0.66 -14.16 6.48
CA ASN A 264 0.08 -13.77 5.27
C ASN A 264 -0.40 -14.47 3.98
N CYS A 265 -1.20 -15.53 4.09
CA CYS A 265 -1.70 -16.27 2.93
C CYS A 265 -2.75 -15.48 2.15
N VAL A 266 -3.46 -14.53 2.76
CA VAL A 266 -4.45 -13.67 2.09
C VAL A 266 -3.75 -12.62 1.24
N LYS A 267 -4.12 -12.53 -0.03
CA LYS A 267 -3.48 -11.61 -0.98
C LYS A 267 -4.41 -10.58 -1.60
N VAL A 268 -5.67 -10.97 -1.84
CA VAL A 268 -6.64 -10.10 -2.49
C VAL A 268 -8.03 -10.35 -1.91
N CYS A 269 -8.75 -9.26 -1.62
CA CYS A 269 -10.16 -9.22 -1.33
C CYS A 269 -10.90 -8.60 -2.53
N ILE A 270 -11.89 -9.30 -3.08
CA ILE A 270 -12.69 -8.81 -4.22
C ILE A 270 -14.15 -8.67 -3.78
N ALA A 271 -14.80 -7.57 -4.16
CA ALA A 271 -16.18 -7.27 -3.82
C ALA A 271 -16.99 -6.62 -4.94
N GLY A 272 -18.31 -6.48 -4.73
CA GLY A 272 -19.23 -5.71 -5.58
C GLY A 272 -19.90 -4.59 -4.77
N HIS A 273 -21.23 -4.45 -4.90
CA HIS A 273 -22.11 -3.62 -4.07
C HIS A 273 -21.96 -2.09 -4.24
N ASN A 274 -20.74 -1.55 -4.18
CA ASN A 274 -20.47 -0.17 -4.56
C ASN A 274 -20.21 -0.11 -6.08
N HIS A 275 -21.28 0.14 -6.83
CA HIS A 275 -21.33 0.10 -8.29
C HIS A 275 -20.30 0.96 -9.04
N LYS A 276 -19.74 1.98 -8.36
CA LYS A 276 -18.68 2.82 -8.91
C LYS A 276 -17.36 2.06 -9.06
N GLY A 277 -17.18 0.97 -8.32
CA GLY A 277 -15.92 0.29 -8.15
C GLY A 277 -14.94 1.06 -7.27
N GLY A 278 -13.75 0.48 -7.11
CA GLY A 278 -12.65 1.07 -6.37
C GLY A 278 -11.53 0.09 -6.06
N HIS A 279 -10.36 0.63 -5.73
CA HIS A 279 -9.16 -0.14 -5.43
C HIS A 279 -8.36 0.52 -4.32
N SER A 280 -7.81 -0.30 -3.42
CA SER A 280 -6.82 0.12 -2.43
C SER A 280 -5.87 -1.05 -2.11
N ILE A 281 -4.79 -0.72 -1.40
CA ILE A 281 -3.89 -1.69 -0.78
C ILE A 281 -3.85 -1.31 0.70
N ASP A 282 -4.10 -2.27 1.57
CA ASP A 282 -4.06 -2.01 3.02
C ASP A 282 -2.63 -2.06 3.58
N SER A 283 -2.49 -1.76 4.87
CA SER A 283 -1.20 -1.73 5.56
C SER A 283 -0.47 -3.08 5.63
N HIS A 284 -1.13 -4.18 5.25
CA HIS A 284 -0.58 -5.53 5.23
C HIS A 284 -0.32 -6.04 3.81
N GLY A 285 -0.40 -5.15 2.81
CA GLY A 285 -0.15 -5.49 1.40
C GLY A 285 -1.30 -6.26 0.73
N ILE A 286 -2.48 -6.32 1.36
CA ILE A 286 -3.65 -7.00 0.77
C ILE A 286 -4.34 -6.02 -0.17
N HIS A 287 -4.55 -6.46 -1.41
CA HIS A 287 -5.30 -5.66 -2.39
C HIS A 287 -6.80 -5.80 -2.15
N HIS A 288 -7.51 -4.68 -2.13
CA HIS A 288 -8.97 -4.64 -2.06
C HIS A 288 -9.53 -4.10 -3.37
N ARG A 289 -10.29 -4.91 -4.11
CA ARG A 289 -10.87 -4.53 -5.41
C ARG A 289 -12.38 -4.65 -5.37
N VAL A 290 -13.07 -3.53 -5.53
CA VAL A 290 -14.53 -3.47 -5.66
C VAL A 290 -14.88 -3.33 -7.13
N LEU A 291 -15.62 -4.27 -7.70
CA LEU A 291 -15.96 -4.33 -9.12
C LEU A 291 -17.11 -3.36 -9.47
N GLU A 292 -17.03 -2.78 -10.67
CA GLU A 292 -18.07 -1.92 -11.23
C GLU A 292 -19.31 -2.73 -11.63
N ALA A 293 -20.48 -2.14 -11.45
CA ALA A 293 -21.76 -2.81 -11.69
C ALA A 293 -22.13 -2.91 -13.17
N ALA A 294 -22.56 -4.09 -13.61
CA ALA A 294 -23.16 -4.30 -14.92
C ALA A 294 -24.48 -3.50 -15.08
N LEU A 295 -25.24 -3.28 -14.00
CA LEU A 295 -26.49 -2.49 -14.04
C LEU A 295 -26.30 -1.06 -14.53
N GLU A 296 -25.19 -0.43 -14.19
CA GLU A 296 -24.97 0.99 -14.51
C GLU A 296 -24.27 1.18 -15.87
N CYS A 297 -24.13 0.12 -16.65
CA CYS A 297 -23.58 0.18 -18.01
C CYS A 297 -24.63 0.72 -18.98
N PRO A 298 -24.38 1.88 -19.63
CA PRO A 298 -25.23 2.31 -20.71
C PRO A 298 -25.19 1.30 -21.86
N PRO A 299 -26.21 1.29 -22.74
CA PRO A 299 -26.16 0.50 -23.96
C PRO A 299 -24.83 0.65 -24.69
N GLU A 300 -24.31 -0.47 -25.22
CA GLU A 300 -23.03 -0.56 -25.94
C GLU A 300 -21.77 -0.53 -25.06
N LYS A 301 -21.91 -0.41 -23.74
CA LYS A 301 -20.80 -0.57 -22.79
C LYS A 301 -20.97 -1.78 -21.90
N ASP A 302 -19.87 -2.25 -21.34
CA ASP A 302 -19.81 -3.40 -20.44
C ASP A 302 -19.16 -3.08 -19.08
N ALA A 303 -19.35 -3.99 -18.13
CA ALA A 303 -18.63 -4.05 -16.86
C ALA A 303 -18.48 -5.51 -16.44
N PHE A 304 -17.56 -6.20 -17.08
CA PHE A 304 -17.11 -7.52 -16.68
C PHE A 304 -15.62 -7.65 -17.00
N GLY A 305 -15.01 -8.72 -16.52
CA GLY A 305 -13.60 -8.94 -16.80
C GLY A 305 -13.17 -10.36 -16.61
N TYR A 306 -11.87 -10.56 -16.61
CA TYR A 306 -11.27 -11.79 -16.15
C TYR A 306 -10.00 -11.50 -15.37
N VAL A 307 -9.66 -12.44 -14.50
CA VAL A 307 -8.48 -12.43 -13.67
C VAL A 307 -7.56 -13.55 -14.11
N ASP A 308 -6.32 -13.20 -14.43
CA ASP A 308 -5.22 -14.14 -14.66
C ASP A 308 -4.37 -14.22 -13.38
N LEU A 309 -4.30 -15.40 -12.75
CA LEU A 309 -3.46 -15.66 -11.58
C LEU A 309 -2.11 -16.24 -11.98
N TYR A 310 -1.04 -15.68 -11.45
CA TYR A 310 0.34 -16.12 -11.61
C TYR A 310 0.93 -16.43 -10.23
N ASN A 311 2.10 -17.05 -10.21
CA ASN A 311 2.79 -17.33 -8.95
C ASN A 311 3.24 -16.07 -8.21
N ASP A 312 3.39 -14.94 -8.90
CA ASP A 312 3.95 -13.69 -8.39
C ASP A 312 3.00 -12.49 -8.53
N ARG A 313 1.86 -12.65 -9.21
CA ARG A 313 0.89 -11.58 -9.45
C ARG A 313 -0.49 -12.10 -9.79
N LEU A 314 -1.50 -11.27 -9.61
CA LEU A 314 -2.83 -11.37 -10.19
C LEU A 314 -2.94 -10.25 -11.23
N SER A 315 -3.63 -10.49 -12.35
CA SER A 315 -3.96 -9.42 -13.28
C SER A 315 -5.44 -9.42 -13.63
N LEU A 316 -6.13 -8.32 -13.38
CA LEU A 316 -7.52 -8.11 -13.77
C LEU A 316 -7.54 -7.36 -15.11
N THR A 317 -8.22 -7.93 -16.09
CA THR A 317 -8.54 -7.28 -17.37
C THR A 317 -10.05 -7.04 -17.41
N GLY A 318 -10.46 -5.77 -17.31
CA GLY A 318 -11.86 -5.35 -17.37
C GLY A 318 -12.28 -4.88 -18.76
N THR A 319 -13.57 -4.65 -18.93
CA THR A 319 -14.17 -3.98 -20.11
C THR A 319 -14.79 -2.64 -19.71
N ASP A 320 -14.65 -1.63 -20.57
CA ASP A 320 -15.25 -0.29 -20.47
C ASP A 320 -15.24 0.32 -19.05
N ARG A 321 -16.32 0.13 -18.27
CA ARG A 321 -16.42 0.70 -16.91
C ARG A 321 -15.44 0.06 -15.93
N MET A 322 -15.00 -1.17 -16.17
CA MET A 322 -14.03 -1.91 -15.37
C MET A 322 -12.58 -1.72 -15.87
N GLU A 323 -12.36 -0.93 -16.93
CA GLU A 323 -11.00 -0.58 -17.39
C GLU A 323 -10.40 0.58 -16.57
N THR A 324 -9.10 0.52 -16.29
CA THR A 324 -8.38 1.68 -15.74
C THR A 324 -7.91 2.61 -16.85
N LYS A 325 -7.91 3.92 -16.58
CA LYS A 325 -7.56 4.95 -17.56
C LYS A 325 -6.13 4.84 -18.11
N ASP A 326 -5.23 4.17 -17.37
CA ASP A 326 -3.81 4.08 -17.69
C ASP A 326 -3.39 2.69 -18.21
N SER A 327 -4.27 1.68 -18.13
CA SER A 327 -4.04 0.33 -18.66
C SER A 327 -5.34 -0.50 -18.72
N PRO A 328 -5.60 -1.28 -19.78
CA PRO A 328 -6.69 -2.25 -19.79
C PRO A 328 -6.47 -3.42 -18.81
N LYS A 329 -5.28 -3.49 -18.19
CA LYS A 329 -4.88 -4.52 -17.23
C LYS A 329 -4.41 -3.89 -15.92
N GLU A 330 -5.12 -4.19 -14.84
CA GLU A 330 -4.64 -3.99 -13.47
C GLU A 330 -3.74 -5.18 -13.10
N VAL A 331 -2.61 -4.93 -12.42
CA VAL A 331 -1.68 -5.98 -11.98
C VAL A 331 -1.43 -5.83 -10.48
N PHE A 332 -1.81 -6.82 -9.71
CA PHE A 332 -1.59 -6.92 -8.27
C PHE A 332 -0.42 -7.88 -8.02
N ARG A 333 0.68 -7.45 -7.40
CA ARG A 333 1.80 -8.35 -7.13
C ARG A 333 1.48 -9.20 -5.90
N LEU A 334 1.53 -10.52 -6.06
CA LEU A 334 1.36 -11.47 -4.97
C LEU A 334 2.77 -11.72 -4.43
N GLY A 335 3.11 -11.17 -3.27
CA GLY A 335 4.45 -11.28 -2.66
C GLY A 335 5.07 -12.69 -2.78
N ILE A 336 6.39 -12.76 -2.99
CA ILE A 336 7.11 -14.01 -3.29
C ILE A 336 7.19 -14.88 -2.03
N ASN A 337 6.61 -16.07 -2.04
CA ASN A 337 6.94 -17.12 -1.08
C ASN A 337 8.34 -17.67 -1.37
N PHE A 338 9.25 -17.62 -0.40
CA PHE A 338 10.57 -18.22 -0.50
C PHE A 338 10.45 -19.75 -0.67
N LEU A 339 10.90 -20.26 -1.81
CA LEU A 339 11.03 -21.69 -2.08
C LEU A 339 12.27 -22.24 -1.35
N ALA A 340 12.05 -22.76 -0.14
CA ALA A 340 12.70 -24.00 0.29
C ALA A 340 11.52 -24.94 0.54
N THR A 341 11.21 -25.92 -0.29
CA THR A 341 11.93 -27.19 -0.39
C THR A 341 11.33 -27.94 -1.57
N THR A 342 12.07 -28.16 -2.66
CA THR A 342 11.68 -29.14 -3.69
C THR A 342 12.93 -29.87 -4.13
N LEU A 343 13.44 -30.68 -3.22
CA LEU A 343 14.40 -31.74 -3.50
C LEU A 343 14.04 -32.82 -2.49
N LEU A 344 13.11 -33.70 -2.87
CA LEU A 344 12.97 -35.08 -2.39
C LEU A 344 11.75 -35.70 -3.09
N SER A 345 11.91 -36.00 -4.37
CA SER A 345 11.09 -37.00 -5.04
C SER A 345 12.01 -37.89 -5.86
N LEU A 346 12.55 -38.94 -5.22
CA LEU A 346 12.98 -40.24 -5.76
C LEU A 346 13.35 -41.16 -4.55
N PRO A 347 13.28 -42.50 -4.68
CA PRO A 347 12.55 -43.35 -3.75
C PRO A 347 13.32 -43.90 -2.53
N LYS A 348 12.56 -44.12 -1.44
CA LYS A 348 12.77 -44.92 -0.22
C LYS A 348 14.17 -45.51 0.03
N VAL A 349 14.85 -45.01 1.07
CA VAL A 349 15.79 -45.79 1.91
C VAL A 349 15.63 -45.39 3.39
N GLU A 350 14.91 -46.23 4.14
CA GLU A 350 14.43 -46.08 5.54
C GLU A 350 15.52 -46.12 6.65
N LYS A 351 16.75 -45.64 6.41
CA LYS A 351 17.83 -45.73 7.43
C LYS A 351 18.65 -44.47 7.69
N LEU A 352 18.25 -43.32 7.13
CA LEU A 352 18.89 -42.03 7.40
C LEU A 352 18.04 -41.05 8.22
N GLU A 353 16.79 -41.36 8.54
CA GLU A 353 15.85 -40.43 9.18
C GLU A 353 16.27 -40.02 10.60
N ASP A 354 16.80 -40.93 11.42
CA ASP A 354 17.17 -40.61 12.80
C ASP A 354 18.44 -39.75 12.91
N GLN A 355 19.39 -39.90 11.98
CA GLN A 355 20.62 -39.09 11.94
C GLN A 355 20.38 -37.74 11.24
N LEU A 356 19.47 -37.67 10.27
CA LEU A 356 19.07 -36.41 9.65
C LEU A 356 18.20 -35.56 10.57
N GLN A 357 17.29 -36.14 11.36
CA GLN A 357 16.47 -35.38 12.32
C GLN A 357 17.31 -34.71 13.41
N ALA A 358 18.35 -35.37 13.92
CA ALA A 358 19.27 -34.78 14.89
C ALA A 358 20.07 -33.59 14.29
N TYR A 359 20.54 -33.74 13.04
CA TYR A 359 21.27 -32.68 12.33
C TYR A 359 20.35 -31.52 11.90
N ILE A 360 19.10 -31.82 11.52
CA ILE A 360 18.06 -30.83 11.16
C ILE A 360 17.58 -30.08 12.41
N MET A 361 17.46 -30.73 13.58
CA MET A 361 17.12 -30.05 14.83
C MET A 361 18.25 -29.15 15.33
N GLU A 362 19.51 -29.56 15.21
CA GLU A 362 20.67 -28.67 15.48
C GLU A 362 20.75 -27.51 14.48
N SER A 363 20.42 -27.74 13.21
CA SER A 363 20.44 -26.71 12.15
C SER A 363 19.23 -25.77 12.19
N ALA A 364 18.04 -26.24 12.57
CA ALA A 364 16.83 -25.45 12.75
C ALA A 364 16.87 -24.65 14.06
N SER A 365 17.55 -25.15 15.08
CA SER A 365 17.94 -24.39 16.28
C SER A 365 18.94 -23.27 15.94
N ALA A 366 19.83 -23.48 14.97
CA ALA A 366 20.76 -22.47 14.48
C ALA A 366 20.12 -21.44 13.52
N LEU A 367 19.12 -21.82 12.72
CA LEU A 367 18.41 -20.94 11.78
C LEU A 367 17.23 -20.17 12.40
N SER A 368 16.56 -20.69 13.42
CA SER A 368 15.53 -19.95 14.18
C SER A 368 16.11 -18.88 15.11
N LYS A 369 17.43 -18.87 15.33
CA LYS A 369 18.14 -17.84 16.12
C LYS A 369 18.75 -16.70 15.28
N GLN A 370 18.60 -16.68 13.96
CA GLN A 370 19.15 -15.63 13.10
C GLN A 370 18.19 -14.48 12.78
N GLY A 371 16.92 -14.57 13.17
CA GLY A 371 15.92 -13.50 12.98
C GLY A 371 15.79 -12.49 14.14
N SER A 372 16.54 -12.63 15.24
CA SER A 372 16.31 -11.84 16.46
C SER A 372 17.22 -10.62 16.62
N HIS A 373 18.24 -10.43 15.77
CA HIS A 373 19.21 -9.35 15.92
C HIS A 373 19.35 -8.50 14.66
N PRO A 374 19.38 -7.16 14.79
CA PRO A 374 19.58 -6.27 13.66
C PRO A 374 20.98 -6.45 13.08
N ILE A 375 21.07 -6.41 11.74
CA ILE A 375 22.32 -6.43 10.97
C ILE A 375 23.15 -5.21 11.35
N LEU A 376 22.50 -4.05 11.46
CA LEU A 376 23.06 -2.86 12.06
C LEU A 376 21.96 -1.99 12.64
N SER A 377 22.36 -1.05 13.49
CA SER A 377 21.50 0.04 13.94
C SER A 377 22.14 1.39 13.65
N PHE A 378 21.35 2.44 13.46
CA PHE A 378 21.83 3.80 13.27
C PHE A 378 20.86 4.83 13.84
N GLY A 379 21.38 5.95 14.36
CA GLY A 379 20.56 7.04 14.88
C GLY A 379 19.98 7.92 13.77
N VAL A 380 18.80 8.52 14.01
CA VAL A 380 18.16 9.46 13.07
C VAL A 380 17.57 10.66 13.80
N ILE A 381 17.71 11.83 13.18
CA ILE A 381 17.07 13.09 13.61
C ILE A 381 16.83 13.99 12.40
N ALA A 382 15.78 14.80 12.45
CA ALA A 382 15.43 15.76 11.41
C ALA A 382 15.15 17.15 12.01
N ASP A 383 15.43 18.19 11.22
CA ASP A 383 14.97 19.55 11.47
C ASP A 383 15.28 20.06 12.89
N VAL A 384 16.56 19.98 13.28
CA VAL A 384 17.05 20.55 14.55
C VAL A 384 16.81 22.07 14.57
N GLN A 385 17.12 22.76 13.47
CA GLN A 385 16.86 24.19 13.27
C GLN A 385 17.19 25.04 14.50
N HIS A 386 18.37 24.83 15.10
CA HIS A 386 18.78 25.60 16.27
C HIS A 386 18.99 27.07 15.92
N ALA A 387 18.55 27.99 16.79
CA ALA A 387 18.94 29.38 16.78
C ALA A 387 18.86 29.95 18.20
N ASP A 388 19.79 30.85 18.57
CA ASP A 388 19.77 31.52 19.87
C ASP A 388 18.81 32.71 19.90
N ILE A 389 17.54 32.43 19.62
CA ILE A 389 16.45 33.41 19.61
C ILE A 389 15.29 32.90 20.47
N PRO A 390 14.38 33.78 20.94
CA PRO A 390 13.16 33.35 21.64
C PRO A 390 12.31 32.42 20.78
N ASP A 391 11.55 31.55 21.43
CA ASP A 391 10.59 30.66 20.77
C ASP A 391 9.63 31.45 19.86
N GLY A 392 9.29 30.84 18.73
CA GLY A 392 8.47 31.46 17.71
C GLY A 392 7.34 30.54 17.25
N ARG A 393 6.82 30.86 16.06
CA ARG A 393 5.78 30.05 15.40
C ARG A 393 6.06 29.98 13.91
N SER A 394 5.62 28.89 13.28
CA SER A 394 5.51 28.80 11.83
C SER A 394 4.45 29.77 11.30
N PHE A 395 4.39 29.93 9.97
CA PHE A 395 3.39 30.77 9.32
C PHE A 395 1.94 30.39 9.67
N ILE A 396 1.67 29.09 9.85
CA ILE A 396 0.36 28.56 10.23
C ILE A 396 0.17 28.45 11.77
N GLY A 397 1.10 29.01 12.55
CA GLY A 397 0.97 29.14 14.00
C GLY A 397 1.52 27.99 14.84
N VAL A 398 2.21 27.01 14.24
CA VAL A 398 2.82 25.87 14.97
C VAL A 398 4.02 26.36 15.78
N PRO A 399 4.10 26.10 17.11
CA PRO A 399 5.23 26.53 17.94
C PRO A 399 6.58 26.00 17.46
N ARG A 400 7.62 26.83 17.57
CA ARG A 400 9.02 26.52 17.22
C ARG A 400 9.94 26.87 18.38
N TYR A 401 10.67 25.89 18.89
CA TYR A 401 11.47 25.98 20.12
C TYR A 401 12.97 26.03 19.82
N TYR A 402 13.44 27.13 19.23
CA TYR A 402 14.77 27.26 18.62
C TYR A 402 15.94 26.98 19.57
N ARG A 403 15.85 27.41 20.83
CA ARG A 403 16.89 27.13 21.83
C ARG A 403 16.80 25.73 22.39
N HIS A 404 15.60 25.18 22.47
CA HIS A 404 15.37 23.85 23.03
C HIS A 404 15.88 22.75 22.08
N SER A 405 15.80 22.96 20.77
CA SER A 405 16.09 21.91 19.79
C SER A 405 17.52 21.36 19.83
N ILE A 406 18.53 22.17 20.18
CA ILE A 406 19.89 21.66 20.38
C ILE A 406 20.00 20.76 21.61
N LEU A 407 19.15 20.95 22.63
CA LEU A 407 19.11 20.08 23.80
C LEU A 407 18.54 18.70 23.44
N ILE A 408 17.63 18.63 22.47
CA ILE A 408 17.12 17.37 21.91
C ILE A 408 18.26 16.63 21.20
N LEU A 409 19.04 17.34 20.37
CA LEU A 409 20.22 16.75 19.73
C LEU A 409 21.23 16.23 20.76
N GLN A 410 21.50 17.00 21.81
CA GLN A 410 22.41 16.58 22.88
C GLN A 410 21.93 15.29 23.56
N ARG A 411 20.63 15.19 23.87
CA ARG A 411 20.03 13.97 24.42
C ARG A 411 20.07 12.80 23.43
N ALA A 412 19.84 13.06 22.15
CA ALA A 412 19.93 12.06 21.09
C ALA A 412 21.34 11.47 21.00
N VAL A 413 22.37 12.32 20.91
CA VAL A 413 23.77 11.90 20.86
C VAL A 413 24.19 11.16 22.12
N GLN A 414 23.79 11.66 23.30
CA GLN A 414 24.02 10.97 24.57
C GLN A 414 23.40 9.56 24.54
N ARG A 415 22.12 9.46 24.15
CA ARG A 415 21.39 8.19 24.11
C ARG A 415 22.02 7.20 23.15
N TRP A 416 22.38 7.65 21.94
CA TRP A 416 23.03 6.79 20.95
C TRP A 416 24.39 6.27 21.43
N ASN A 417 25.17 7.10 22.11
CA ASN A 417 26.44 6.71 22.72
C ASN A 417 26.26 5.74 23.91
N GLU A 418 25.20 5.91 24.70
CA GLU A 418 24.86 5.01 25.81
C GLU A 418 24.42 3.63 25.32
N ASP A 419 23.63 3.57 24.24
CA ASP A 419 23.13 2.32 23.67
C ASP A 419 24.26 1.49 23.00
N LYS A 420 25.38 2.11 22.61
CA LYS A 420 26.62 1.50 22.05
C LYS A 420 26.41 0.54 20.87
N LYS A 421 25.22 0.52 20.26
CA LYS A 421 24.86 -0.37 19.15
C LYS A 421 24.82 0.30 17.79
N HIS A 422 24.76 1.64 17.75
CA HIS A 422 24.60 2.38 16.50
C HIS A 422 25.93 2.50 15.76
N LYS A 423 25.92 2.14 14.47
CA LYS A 423 27.10 2.15 13.60
C LYS A 423 27.41 3.52 13.01
N PHE A 424 26.39 4.35 12.86
CA PHE A 424 26.44 5.72 12.37
C PHE A 424 25.16 6.44 12.78
N VAL A 425 25.07 7.74 12.51
CA VAL A 425 23.82 8.50 12.63
C VAL A 425 23.58 9.33 11.36
N ILE A 426 22.31 9.62 11.06
CA ILE A 426 21.93 10.46 9.91
C ILE A 426 21.15 11.69 10.40
N ASN A 427 21.61 12.87 9.99
CA ASN A 427 20.87 14.12 10.11
C ASN A 427 20.15 14.45 8.80
N PHE A 428 18.81 14.54 8.85
CA PHE A 428 17.94 14.75 7.68
C PHE A 428 17.81 16.22 7.23
N GLY A 429 18.80 17.06 7.52
CA GLY A 429 18.84 18.45 7.06
C GLY A 429 18.41 19.46 8.12
N ASP A 430 18.33 20.72 7.70
CA ASP A 430 17.84 21.84 8.50
C ASP A 430 18.45 21.94 9.90
N ILE A 431 19.78 22.10 9.94
CA ILE A 431 20.57 22.09 11.17
C ILE A 431 20.41 23.37 12.03
N VAL A 432 20.25 24.52 11.38
CA VAL A 432 20.14 25.85 11.99
C VAL A 432 19.04 26.62 11.29
N ASP A 433 18.18 27.30 12.05
CA ASP A 433 17.02 27.99 11.51
C ASP A 433 17.40 29.21 10.65
N GLY A 434 16.59 29.53 9.63
CA GLY A 434 16.77 30.68 8.76
C GLY A 434 16.71 32.04 9.48
N PHE A 435 16.06 32.10 10.65
CA PHE A 435 16.02 33.28 11.53
C PHE A 435 17.26 33.43 12.41
N CYS A 436 18.23 32.51 12.37
CA CYS A 436 19.52 32.72 13.02
C CYS A 436 20.15 34.02 12.47
N PRO A 437 20.63 34.94 13.36
CA PRO A 437 21.33 36.14 12.93
C PRO A 437 22.48 35.80 11.98
N LYS A 438 22.57 36.48 10.83
CA LYS A 438 23.48 36.09 9.73
C LYS A 438 24.95 36.21 10.08
N ASP A 439 25.29 37.11 11.00
CA ASP A 439 26.62 37.25 11.60
C ASP A 439 26.98 36.08 12.53
N GLN A 440 25.98 35.33 13.00
CA GLN A 440 26.13 34.16 13.88
C GLN A 440 25.92 32.83 13.17
N SER A 441 25.41 32.80 11.93
CA SER A 441 25.11 31.58 11.18
C SER A 441 26.29 30.60 11.16
N PHE A 442 27.52 31.09 10.91
CA PHE A 442 28.71 30.23 10.87
C PHE A 442 29.01 29.58 12.22
N SER A 443 29.04 30.37 13.30
CA SER A 443 29.33 29.84 14.65
C SER A 443 28.20 28.94 15.16
N THR A 444 26.94 29.24 14.85
CA THR A 444 25.80 28.40 15.23
C THR A 444 25.80 27.07 14.48
N VAL A 445 26.02 27.06 13.16
CA VAL A 445 26.14 25.78 12.42
C VAL A 445 27.32 24.98 12.96
N LYS A 446 28.48 25.62 13.16
CA LYS A 446 29.64 24.95 13.74
C LYS A 446 29.33 24.32 15.10
N LYS A 447 28.63 25.05 15.98
CA LYS A 447 28.22 24.56 17.30
C LYS A 447 27.33 23.31 17.20
N VAL A 448 26.35 23.30 16.30
CA VAL A 448 25.47 22.13 16.13
C VAL A 448 26.23 20.95 15.51
N VAL A 449 27.15 21.20 14.59
CA VAL A 449 28.07 20.17 14.06
C VAL A 449 28.96 19.59 15.16
N GLU A 450 29.53 20.43 16.00
CA GLU A 450 30.34 20.01 17.17
C GLU A 450 29.52 19.15 18.15
N GLU A 451 28.19 19.31 18.24
CA GLU A 451 27.33 18.41 19.00
C GLU A 451 27.17 17.04 18.33
N PHE A 452 26.96 16.99 17.00
CA PHE A 452 26.95 15.73 16.25
C PHE A 452 28.29 14.99 16.35
N GLU A 453 29.41 15.72 16.33
CA GLU A 453 30.77 15.14 16.44
C GLU A 453 31.06 14.50 17.81
N LYS A 454 30.20 14.68 18.80
CA LYS A 454 30.28 13.94 20.07
C LYS A 454 29.77 12.51 19.97
N PHE A 455 29.09 12.13 18.89
CA PHE A 455 28.72 10.73 18.63
C PHE A 455 29.97 9.90 18.33
N ASP A 456 30.10 8.72 18.95
CA ASP A 456 31.23 7.80 18.76
C ASP A 456 31.10 6.99 17.47
N GLY A 457 31.09 7.69 16.33
CA GLY A 457 31.01 7.07 15.01
C GLY A 457 30.78 8.06 13.87
N PRO A 458 30.59 7.57 12.64
CA PRO A 458 30.29 8.40 11.48
C PRO A 458 28.96 9.13 11.61
N VAL A 459 28.95 10.39 11.19
CA VAL A 459 27.73 11.21 11.06
C VAL A 459 27.54 11.53 9.58
N TYR A 460 26.39 11.14 9.04
CA TYR A 460 26.00 11.47 7.68
C TYR A 460 25.00 12.62 7.71
N HIS A 461 25.28 13.64 6.90
CA HIS A 461 24.44 14.81 6.80
C HIS A 461 23.85 14.93 5.40
N MET A 462 22.66 15.49 5.31
CA MET A 462 22.15 16.11 4.09
C MET A 462 21.82 17.58 4.37
N ILE A 463 21.66 18.36 3.30
CA ILE A 463 21.29 19.77 3.39
C ILE A 463 19.78 19.94 3.25
N GLY A 464 19.21 20.86 4.03
CA GLY A 464 17.85 21.36 3.86
C GLY A 464 17.84 22.84 3.49
N ASN A 465 16.65 23.42 3.30
CA ASN A 465 16.50 24.83 2.95
C ASN A 465 17.05 25.77 4.03
N HIS A 466 16.84 25.49 5.32
CA HIS A 466 17.35 26.35 6.39
C HIS A 466 18.88 26.29 6.50
N CYS A 467 19.51 25.18 6.11
CA CYS A 467 20.97 25.15 5.97
C CYS A 467 21.45 26.17 4.92
N LEU A 468 20.75 26.24 3.79
CA LEU A 468 21.08 27.11 2.65
C LEU A 468 20.67 28.58 2.86
N TYR A 469 19.74 28.84 3.78
CA TYR A 469 19.45 30.21 4.25
C TYR A 469 20.59 30.79 5.10
N ASN A 470 21.43 29.94 5.67
CA ASN A 470 22.46 30.32 6.63
C ASN A 470 23.85 30.38 6.00
N LEU A 471 24.27 29.33 5.31
CA LEU A 471 25.61 29.24 4.75
C LEU A 471 25.59 28.85 3.27
N PRO A 472 26.49 29.44 2.46
CA PRO A 472 26.70 28.99 1.08
C PRO A 472 27.31 27.58 1.06
N ARG A 473 27.07 26.85 -0.03
CA ARG A 473 27.50 25.44 -0.22
C ARG A 473 29.01 25.23 0.00
N ASP A 474 29.84 26.17 -0.45
CA ASP A 474 31.31 26.11 -0.32
C ASP A 474 31.80 26.14 1.13
N LYS A 475 31.03 26.73 2.06
CA LYS A 475 31.31 26.71 3.50
C LYS A 475 30.59 25.58 4.22
N LEU A 476 29.35 25.31 3.83
CA LEU A 476 28.47 24.35 4.50
C LEU A 476 28.90 22.90 4.27
N LEU A 477 29.15 22.50 3.02
CA LEU A 477 29.42 21.10 2.69
C LEU A 477 30.71 20.57 3.34
N PRO A 478 31.83 21.32 3.36
CA PRO A 478 33.02 20.89 4.10
C PRO A 478 32.78 20.79 5.61
N MET A 479 32.00 21.71 6.19
CA MET A 479 31.67 21.69 7.61
C MET A 479 30.84 20.46 7.99
N LEU A 480 29.92 20.04 7.13
CA LEU A 480 29.12 18.83 7.28
C LEU A 480 29.83 17.56 6.79
N LYS A 481 31.09 17.65 6.35
CA LYS A 481 31.87 16.53 5.78
C LYS A 481 31.12 15.80 4.65
N ILE A 482 30.27 16.51 3.89
CA ILE A 482 29.55 15.96 2.75
C ILE A 482 30.53 15.80 1.58
N PRO A 483 30.70 14.57 1.02
CA PRO A 483 31.48 14.38 -0.18
C PRO A 483 30.86 15.20 -1.31
N SER A 484 31.58 16.20 -1.82
CA SER A 484 31.04 17.11 -2.83
C SER A 484 31.90 17.12 -4.08
N LYS A 485 31.21 17.15 -5.22
CA LYS A 485 31.79 17.41 -6.54
C LYS A 485 31.05 18.61 -7.12
N ASP A 486 31.79 19.66 -7.46
CA ASP A 486 31.24 20.89 -8.05
C ASP A 486 30.09 21.50 -7.22
N GLY A 487 30.21 21.44 -5.88
CA GLY A 487 29.21 21.99 -4.95
C GLY A 487 27.91 21.17 -4.81
N CYS A 488 27.82 19.99 -5.44
CA CYS A 488 26.70 19.07 -5.28
C CYS A 488 26.79 18.32 -3.93
N ALA A 489 25.64 18.06 -3.31
CA ALA A 489 25.56 17.45 -1.97
C ALA A 489 24.99 16.01 -1.97
N TYR A 490 24.86 15.37 -3.14
CA TYR A 490 24.38 13.99 -3.25
C TYR A 490 25.55 13.00 -3.22
N TYR A 491 25.35 11.87 -2.56
CA TYR A 491 26.36 10.81 -2.42
C TYR A 491 25.69 9.49 -2.01
N ASP A 492 26.43 8.39 -2.10
CA ASP A 492 25.99 7.08 -1.61
C ASP A 492 27.06 6.42 -0.75
N PHE A 493 26.65 5.49 0.11
CA PHE A 493 27.54 4.67 0.91
C PHE A 493 26.91 3.32 1.25
N SER A 494 27.75 2.31 1.50
CA SER A 494 27.32 0.97 1.87
C SER A 494 27.86 0.61 3.25
N PRO A 495 27.04 0.70 4.32
CA PRO A 495 27.49 0.31 5.65
C PRO A 495 27.65 -1.21 5.79
N THR A 496 27.01 -2.00 4.91
CA THR A 496 27.24 -3.43 4.73
C THR A 496 27.25 -3.78 3.25
N PRO A 497 27.77 -4.97 2.85
CA PRO A 497 27.70 -5.43 1.47
C PRO A 497 26.27 -5.49 0.90
N GLU A 498 25.27 -5.77 1.73
CA GLU A 498 23.87 -5.98 1.35
C GLU A 498 23.03 -4.71 1.28
N PHE A 499 23.50 -3.59 1.85
CA PHE A 499 22.74 -2.36 1.95
C PHE A 499 23.49 -1.16 1.36
N ARG A 500 22.74 -0.28 0.70
CA ARG A 500 23.24 0.99 0.19
C ARG A 500 22.31 2.11 0.61
N PHE A 501 22.87 3.16 1.15
CA PHE A 501 22.18 4.42 1.42
C PHE A 501 22.54 5.40 0.32
N VAL A 502 21.53 6.08 -0.22
CA VAL A 502 21.69 7.07 -1.28
C VAL A 502 21.10 8.37 -0.78
N VAL A 503 21.94 9.38 -0.59
CA VAL A 503 21.55 10.70 -0.13
C VAL A 503 21.36 11.60 -1.36
N LEU A 504 20.14 12.10 -1.55
CA LEU A 504 19.80 13.03 -2.60
C LEU A 504 19.98 14.48 -2.14
N ASP A 505 20.44 15.32 -3.05
CA ASP A 505 20.42 16.77 -2.93
C ASP A 505 19.11 17.28 -3.53
N GLY A 506 18.07 17.38 -2.70
CA GLY A 506 16.76 17.93 -3.09
C GLY A 506 16.80 19.42 -3.48
N TYR A 507 17.93 20.09 -3.27
CA TYR A 507 18.17 21.50 -3.61
C TYR A 507 19.15 21.67 -4.77
N ASP A 508 19.38 20.60 -5.54
CA ASP A 508 20.24 20.60 -6.72
C ASP A 508 19.78 21.65 -7.73
N ILE A 509 18.50 21.61 -8.12
CA ILE A 509 17.81 22.71 -8.81
C ILE A 509 16.95 23.44 -7.80
N SER A 510 17.41 24.59 -7.30
CA SER A 510 16.65 25.39 -6.34
C SER A 510 16.96 26.88 -6.46
N ALA A 511 16.01 27.72 -6.04
CA ALA A 511 16.16 29.17 -6.07
C ALA A 511 17.10 29.71 -4.97
N ILE A 512 17.56 28.82 -4.08
CA ILE A 512 18.35 29.09 -2.88
C ILE A 512 19.66 28.28 -2.88
N GLY A 513 20.62 28.64 -2.04
CA GLY A 513 21.86 27.88 -1.84
C GLY A 513 22.94 27.99 -2.93
N TRP A 514 22.58 28.34 -4.17
CA TRP A 514 23.51 28.59 -5.27
C TRP A 514 23.80 30.10 -5.45
N PRO A 515 24.99 30.47 -5.98
CA PRO A 515 25.28 31.84 -6.42
C PRO A 515 24.23 32.37 -7.40
N GLN A 516 24.04 33.69 -7.44
CA GLN A 516 22.95 34.33 -8.20
C GLN A 516 23.02 34.06 -9.71
N ASP A 517 24.23 33.95 -10.25
CA ASP A 517 24.55 33.68 -11.64
C ASP A 517 24.74 32.18 -11.95
N HIS A 518 24.56 31.31 -10.96
CA HIS A 518 24.76 29.87 -11.16
C HIS A 518 23.66 29.28 -12.06
N PRO A 519 23.99 28.45 -13.06
CA PRO A 519 23.02 27.91 -14.02
C PRO A 519 21.82 27.20 -13.36
N LYS A 520 22.08 26.39 -12.32
CA LYS A 520 21.02 25.67 -11.58
C LYS A 520 20.04 26.61 -10.86
N ARG A 521 20.53 27.76 -10.37
CA ARG A 521 19.68 28.78 -9.76
C ARG A 521 18.84 29.51 -10.79
N LEU A 522 19.45 29.88 -11.92
CA LEU A 522 18.75 30.54 -13.01
C LEU A 522 17.63 29.65 -13.56
N GLU A 523 17.90 28.35 -13.72
CA GLU A 523 16.91 27.33 -14.07
C GLU A 523 15.77 27.27 -13.04
N ALA A 524 16.11 27.15 -11.76
CA ALA A 524 15.12 27.07 -10.69
C ALA A 524 14.25 28.32 -10.56
N VAL A 525 14.84 29.52 -10.68
CA VAL A 525 14.11 30.80 -10.62
C VAL A 525 13.15 30.89 -11.80
N LYS A 526 13.58 30.50 -13.01
CA LYS A 526 12.70 30.47 -14.19
C LYS A 526 11.55 29.49 -13.98
N PHE A 527 11.84 28.26 -13.57
CA PHE A 527 10.82 27.23 -13.30
C PHE A 527 9.80 27.71 -12.25
N LEU A 528 10.28 28.28 -11.15
CA LEU A 528 9.43 28.77 -10.08
C LEU A 528 8.59 29.99 -10.48
N GLN A 529 9.11 30.87 -11.36
CA GLN A 529 8.34 31.96 -11.95
C GLN A 529 7.21 31.45 -12.85
N GLU A 530 7.45 30.36 -13.58
CA GLU A 530 6.44 29.73 -14.46
C GLU A 530 5.37 28.97 -13.65
N LYS A 531 5.76 28.28 -12.58
CA LYS A 531 4.86 27.40 -11.81
C LYS A 531 4.13 28.06 -10.65
N ASN A 532 4.74 29.08 -10.03
CA ASN A 532 4.14 29.78 -8.90
C ASN A 532 3.82 31.23 -9.31
N PRO A 533 2.55 31.61 -9.48
CA PRO A 533 2.17 32.95 -9.93
C PRO A 533 2.35 34.03 -8.85
N ASN A 534 2.56 33.64 -7.59
CA ASN A 534 2.64 34.57 -6.46
C ASN A 534 3.91 35.43 -6.51
N MET A 535 3.83 36.66 -6.01
CA MET A 535 5.01 37.51 -5.82
C MET A 535 5.91 36.96 -4.70
N GLU A 536 5.31 36.60 -3.57
CA GLU A 536 5.99 35.85 -2.50
C GLU A 536 6.01 34.37 -2.89
N LYS A 537 7.18 33.88 -3.31
CA LYS A 537 7.34 32.52 -3.86
C LYS A 537 7.26 31.42 -2.81
N ASN A 538 7.17 31.73 -1.53
CA ASN A 538 6.80 30.77 -0.48
C ASN A 538 5.30 30.68 -0.24
N SER A 539 4.47 31.50 -0.91
CA SER A 539 3.02 31.41 -0.80
C SER A 539 2.46 30.28 -1.69
N PRO A 540 1.66 29.35 -1.13
CA PRO A 540 0.93 28.35 -1.91
C PRO A 540 -0.47 28.83 -2.35
N GLU A 541 -0.80 30.10 -2.14
CA GLU A 541 -2.11 30.65 -2.49
C GLU A 541 -2.37 30.54 -4.01
N GLY A 542 -3.57 30.11 -4.39
CA GLY A 542 -3.93 29.88 -5.79
C GLY A 542 -3.37 28.59 -6.41
N LEU A 543 -2.39 27.92 -5.78
CA LEU A 543 -1.90 26.61 -6.22
C LEU A 543 -2.85 25.49 -5.74
N VAL A 544 -3.14 24.54 -6.63
CA VAL A 544 -4.13 23.47 -6.41
C VAL A 544 -3.47 22.10 -6.46
N GLY A 545 -3.94 21.18 -5.61
CA GLY A 545 -3.45 19.81 -5.61
C GLY A 545 -1.95 19.75 -5.35
N LEU A 546 -1.25 18.89 -6.10
CA LEU A 546 0.19 18.68 -5.96
C LEU A 546 1.04 19.86 -6.45
N GLU A 547 0.47 20.81 -7.20
CA GLU A 547 1.21 22.01 -7.61
C GLU A 547 1.54 22.93 -6.43
N ARG A 548 0.88 22.74 -5.28
CA ARG A 548 1.18 23.45 -4.03
C ARG A 548 2.62 23.25 -3.54
N ARG A 549 3.34 22.26 -4.09
CA ARG A 549 4.76 22.01 -3.83
C ARG A 549 5.72 23.01 -4.47
N PHE A 550 5.28 23.80 -5.45
CA PHE A 550 6.13 24.74 -6.18
C PHE A 550 6.40 26.01 -5.38
N LEU A 551 7.13 25.85 -4.28
CA LEU A 551 7.47 26.91 -3.32
C LEU A 551 8.97 27.12 -3.26
N MET A 552 9.41 28.35 -3.00
CA MET A 552 10.84 28.72 -2.97
C MET A 552 11.65 27.96 -1.92
N PHE A 553 11.00 27.51 -0.84
CA PHE A 553 11.64 26.70 0.20
C PHE A 553 11.84 25.22 -0.20
N ASN A 554 11.37 24.80 -1.37
CA ASN A 554 11.60 23.47 -1.96
C ASN A 554 12.64 23.53 -3.10
N GLY A 555 12.84 22.40 -3.76
CA GLY A 555 13.71 22.28 -4.93
C GLY A 555 13.42 21.02 -5.74
N ALA A 556 14.29 20.74 -6.70
CA ALA A 556 14.25 19.58 -7.58
C ALA A 556 15.62 18.88 -7.64
N VAL A 557 15.58 17.60 -8.00
CA VAL A 557 16.76 16.81 -8.36
C VAL A 557 17.09 17.08 -9.83
N GLY A 558 18.29 17.54 -10.13
CA GLY A 558 18.71 17.89 -11.50
C GLY A 558 19.01 16.67 -12.37
N LYS A 559 19.07 16.88 -13.69
CA LYS A 559 19.29 15.81 -14.68
C LYS A 559 20.57 15.00 -14.47
N GLU A 560 21.66 15.67 -14.09
CA GLU A 560 22.94 14.99 -13.82
C GLU A 560 22.83 14.11 -12.56
N GLN A 561 22.09 14.55 -11.54
CA GLN A 561 21.84 13.77 -10.34
C GLN A 561 20.88 12.60 -10.63
N LEU A 562 19.84 12.77 -11.45
CA LEU A 562 18.98 11.66 -11.90
C LEU A 562 19.78 10.61 -12.65
N LYS A 563 20.67 11.03 -13.56
CA LYS A 563 21.56 10.12 -14.30
C LYS A 563 22.53 9.38 -13.37
N TRP A 564 23.07 10.08 -12.38
CA TRP A 564 23.89 9.46 -11.34
C TRP A 564 23.09 8.44 -10.52
N LEU A 565 21.89 8.80 -10.07
CA LEU A 565 20.99 7.94 -9.31
C LEU A 565 20.67 6.66 -10.09
N ASP A 566 20.32 6.78 -11.38
CA ASP A 566 20.09 5.63 -12.27
C ASP A 566 21.29 4.67 -12.30
N GLY A 567 22.50 5.21 -12.43
CA GLY A 567 23.74 4.43 -12.38
C GLY A 567 23.98 3.75 -11.02
N ILE A 568 23.68 4.43 -9.91
CA ILE A 568 23.79 3.87 -8.56
C ILE A 568 22.78 2.74 -8.33
N LEU A 569 21.53 2.93 -8.74
CA LEU A 569 20.49 1.90 -8.61
C LEU A 569 20.78 0.68 -9.49
N GLN A 570 21.28 0.89 -10.71
CA GLN A 570 21.75 -0.19 -11.57
C GLN A 570 22.88 -0.99 -10.94
N GLN A 571 23.87 -0.31 -10.34
CA GLN A 571 24.96 -0.98 -9.61
C GLN A 571 24.45 -1.75 -8.41
N ALA A 572 23.57 -1.15 -7.60
CA ALA A 572 22.97 -1.80 -6.44
C ALA A 572 22.18 -3.05 -6.84
N THR A 573 21.41 -3.00 -7.93
CA THR A 573 20.72 -4.16 -8.49
C THR A 573 21.69 -5.28 -8.90
N ASN A 574 22.77 -4.94 -9.60
CA ASN A 574 23.80 -5.91 -10.00
C ASN A 574 24.50 -6.55 -8.77
N MET A 575 24.68 -5.76 -7.71
CA MET A 575 25.27 -6.21 -6.44
C MET A 575 24.26 -6.85 -5.50
N ARG A 576 22.97 -6.93 -5.87
CA ARG A 576 21.87 -7.45 -5.05
C ARG A 576 21.72 -6.72 -3.70
N GLN A 577 21.98 -5.42 -3.70
CA GLN A 577 21.82 -4.58 -2.51
C GLN A 577 20.36 -4.14 -2.34
N LYS A 578 19.96 -3.90 -1.09
CA LYS A 578 18.74 -3.15 -0.77
C LYS A 578 19.09 -1.68 -0.56
N VAL A 579 18.31 -0.80 -1.15
CA VAL A 579 18.61 0.63 -1.20
C VAL A 579 17.66 1.41 -0.31
N MET A 580 18.23 2.28 0.52
CA MET A 580 17.53 3.32 1.28
C MET A 580 17.82 4.67 0.63
N ILE A 581 16.77 5.35 0.16
CA ILE A 581 16.87 6.72 -0.34
C ILE A 581 16.68 7.68 0.84
N CYS A 582 17.55 8.67 0.97
CA CYS A 582 17.46 9.72 1.97
C CYS A 582 17.42 11.07 1.24
N CYS A 583 16.40 11.88 1.49
CA CYS A 583 16.26 13.21 0.92
C CYS A 583 15.64 14.13 1.95
N HIS A 584 16.10 15.38 2.09
CA HIS A 584 15.43 16.31 3.01
C HIS A 584 13.96 16.50 2.64
N LEU A 585 13.68 16.68 1.34
CA LEU A 585 12.34 16.85 0.79
C LEU A 585 11.66 15.48 0.57
N PRO A 586 10.43 15.26 1.08
CA PRO A 586 9.64 14.06 0.85
C PRO A 586 9.43 13.73 -0.64
N LEU A 587 9.29 12.43 -0.93
CA LEU A 587 9.14 11.89 -2.28
C LEU A 587 7.76 11.27 -2.57
N ASP A 588 6.87 11.19 -1.57
CA ASP A 588 5.53 10.63 -1.76
C ASP A 588 4.45 11.50 -1.10
N PRO A 589 3.40 11.90 -1.86
CA PRO A 589 2.32 12.75 -1.35
C PRO A 589 1.43 12.08 -0.30
N GLY A 590 1.49 10.76 -0.12
CA GLY A 590 0.80 10.04 0.96
C GLY A 590 1.49 10.19 2.33
N SER A 591 2.79 10.50 2.33
CA SER A 591 3.60 10.64 3.55
C SER A 591 3.79 12.08 4.05
N THR A 592 3.32 13.08 3.30
CA THR A 592 3.59 14.51 3.58
C THR A 592 2.45 15.43 3.15
N SER A 593 2.45 16.67 3.64
CA SER A 593 1.70 17.79 3.07
C SER A 593 2.15 18.09 1.63
N ARG A 594 1.23 18.65 0.85
CA ARG A 594 1.48 18.92 -0.58
C ARG A 594 2.53 20.01 -0.77
N GLU A 595 2.65 20.92 0.19
CA GLU A 595 3.57 22.04 0.21
C GLU A 595 5.02 21.63 0.45
N ALA A 596 5.27 20.47 1.07
CA ALA A 596 6.61 19.99 1.43
C ALA A 596 7.26 19.11 0.36
N LEU A 597 6.51 18.66 -0.64
CA LEU A 597 6.94 17.67 -1.62
C LEU A 597 8.04 18.21 -2.55
N LEU A 598 8.99 17.34 -2.95
CA LEU A 598 10.00 17.68 -3.97
C LEU A 598 9.33 18.13 -5.30
N TRP A 599 9.86 19.16 -5.95
CA TRP A 599 9.26 19.74 -7.17
C TRP A 599 9.07 18.70 -8.27
N ASN A 600 10.09 17.89 -8.55
CA ASN A 600 10.04 16.80 -9.53
C ASN A 600 10.04 15.42 -8.86
N TYR A 601 9.30 15.28 -7.74
CA TYR A 601 9.15 13.99 -7.06
C TYR A 601 8.68 12.88 -8.02
N ASP A 602 7.82 13.21 -8.96
CA ASP A 602 7.31 12.32 -10.00
C ASP A 602 8.43 11.78 -10.90
N GLU A 603 9.33 12.64 -11.40
CA GLU A 603 10.47 12.19 -12.20
C GLU A 603 11.45 11.33 -11.40
N VAL A 604 11.68 11.67 -10.13
CA VAL A 604 12.56 10.90 -9.23
C VAL A 604 11.93 9.54 -8.91
N MET A 605 10.63 9.50 -8.62
CA MET A 605 9.92 8.26 -8.31
C MET A 605 9.77 7.37 -9.55
N ASP A 606 9.51 7.93 -10.74
CA ASP A 606 9.52 7.19 -12.01
C ASP A 606 10.88 6.52 -12.28
N LEU A 607 11.98 7.15 -11.85
CA LEU A 607 13.29 6.52 -11.87
C LEU A 607 13.43 5.41 -10.81
N ILE A 608 13.06 5.69 -9.57
CA ILE A 608 13.14 4.73 -8.46
C ILE A 608 12.30 3.48 -8.74
N HIS A 609 11.09 3.63 -9.26
CA HIS A 609 10.14 2.55 -9.55
C HIS A 609 10.62 1.57 -10.63
N ARG A 610 11.60 1.96 -11.44
CA ARG A 610 12.28 1.04 -12.38
C ARG A 610 13.15 0.00 -11.67
N TYR A 611 13.46 0.18 -10.40
CA TYR A 611 14.39 -0.66 -9.65
C TYR A 611 13.74 -1.28 -8.41
N THR A 612 13.74 -2.62 -8.34
CA THR A 612 13.20 -3.36 -7.19
C THR A 612 14.10 -3.36 -5.96
N CYS A 613 15.33 -2.83 -6.09
CA CYS A 613 16.30 -2.78 -5.01
C CYS A 613 15.98 -1.70 -3.98
N VAL A 614 15.23 -0.64 -4.34
CA VAL A 614 14.80 0.42 -3.42
C VAL A 614 13.69 -0.10 -2.50
N LYS A 615 13.84 0.13 -1.20
CA LYS A 615 12.92 -0.37 -0.16
C LYS A 615 12.28 0.72 0.67
N VAL A 616 13.03 1.77 0.99
CA VAL A 616 12.57 2.86 1.84
C VAL A 616 13.10 4.18 1.31
N CYS A 617 12.24 5.20 1.28
CA CYS A 617 12.60 6.61 1.16
C CYS A 617 12.35 7.28 2.51
N ILE A 618 13.36 7.97 3.04
CA ILE A 618 13.29 8.65 4.33
C ILE A 618 13.52 10.15 4.10
N ALA A 619 12.72 11.00 4.76
CA ALA A 619 12.80 12.44 4.64
C ALA A 619 12.56 13.19 5.96
N GLY A 620 12.78 14.51 5.94
CA GLY A 620 12.39 15.46 6.99
C GLY A 620 11.47 16.53 6.39
N HIS A 621 11.75 17.81 6.67
CA HIS A 621 11.12 19.00 6.06
C HIS A 621 9.64 19.24 6.44
N ASP A 622 8.79 18.21 6.34
CA ASP A 622 7.45 18.26 6.91
C ASP A 622 7.49 17.87 8.38
N HIS A 623 7.57 18.89 9.24
CA HIS A 623 7.80 18.74 10.67
C HIS A 623 6.77 17.88 11.41
N LYS A 624 5.58 17.70 10.82
CA LYS A 624 4.54 16.83 11.38
C LYS A 624 4.93 15.35 11.31
N GLY A 625 5.80 14.99 10.37
CA GLY A 625 6.09 13.61 10.00
C GLY A 625 4.94 12.93 9.25
N GLY A 626 5.21 11.71 8.81
CA GLY A 626 4.22 10.85 8.16
C GLY A 626 4.82 9.57 7.64
N HIS A 627 3.96 8.62 7.28
CA HIS A 627 4.35 7.34 6.71
C HIS A 627 3.33 6.87 5.67
N SER A 628 3.83 6.35 4.54
CA SER A 628 3.02 5.70 3.52
C SER A 628 3.80 4.54 2.87
N ILE A 629 3.09 3.73 2.09
CA ILE A 629 3.66 2.71 1.22
C ILE A 629 3.11 2.98 -0.18
N ASP A 630 3.99 3.11 -1.17
CA ASP A 630 3.56 3.37 -2.54
C ASP A 630 3.12 2.10 -3.28
N SER A 631 2.60 2.26 -4.49
CA SER A 631 2.10 1.16 -5.33
C SER A 631 3.17 0.14 -5.73
N HIS A 632 4.45 0.42 -5.49
CA HIS A 632 5.58 -0.46 -5.75
C HIS A 632 6.11 -1.15 -4.48
N GLY A 633 5.45 -0.94 -3.33
CA GLY A 633 5.84 -1.49 -2.04
C GLY A 633 7.03 -0.77 -1.39
N ILE A 634 7.32 0.47 -1.80
CA ILE A 634 8.38 1.28 -1.21
C ILE A 634 7.78 2.09 -0.05
N HIS A 635 8.39 1.97 1.13
CA HIS A 635 7.98 2.76 2.28
C HIS A 635 8.49 4.19 2.15
N HIS A 636 7.66 5.17 2.49
CA HIS A 636 8.05 6.59 2.56
C HIS A 636 7.85 7.08 3.99
N ARG A 637 8.93 7.42 4.69
CA ARG A 637 8.90 7.87 6.09
C ARG A 637 9.44 9.29 6.21
N VAL A 638 8.58 10.22 6.59
CA VAL A 638 8.94 11.61 6.91
C VAL A 638 9.08 11.75 8.41
N LEU A 639 10.25 12.16 8.90
CA LEU A 639 10.58 12.25 10.32
C LEU A 639 10.07 13.55 10.95
N GLU A 640 9.57 13.44 12.18
CA GLU A 640 9.10 14.58 12.96
C GLU A 640 10.27 15.49 13.38
N ALA A 641 10.03 16.81 13.35
CA ALA A 641 11.07 17.79 13.60
C ALA A 641 11.40 17.96 15.08
N ALA A 642 12.70 17.99 15.41
CA ALA A 642 13.16 18.38 16.74
C ALA A 642 12.77 19.83 17.09
N LEU A 643 12.70 20.75 16.12
CA LEU A 643 12.34 22.15 16.36
C LEU A 643 10.97 22.33 17.01
N GLU A 644 9.99 21.49 16.65
CA GLU A 644 8.61 21.67 17.10
C GLU A 644 8.30 20.95 18.42
N CYS A 645 9.30 20.32 19.03
CA CYS A 645 9.15 19.64 20.31
C CYS A 645 9.15 20.63 21.49
N PRO A 646 8.07 20.67 22.30
CA PRO A 646 8.05 21.50 23.49
C PRO A 646 9.06 20.98 24.53
N PRO A 647 9.57 21.86 25.41
CA PRO A 647 10.44 21.45 26.51
C PRO A 647 9.84 20.29 27.31
N GLY A 648 10.62 19.23 27.46
CA GLY A 648 10.21 18.00 28.14
C GLY A 648 9.88 16.82 27.21
N ASN A 649 9.78 17.07 25.90
CA ASN A 649 9.62 16.04 24.89
C ASN A 649 10.79 16.06 23.90
N ASP A 650 11.00 14.94 23.23
CA ASP A 650 12.01 14.75 22.18
C ASP A 650 11.40 14.42 20.80
N ALA A 651 12.21 14.54 19.75
CA ALA A 651 11.95 13.94 18.43
C ALA A 651 13.28 13.52 17.82
N PHE A 652 13.69 12.31 18.16
CA PHE A 652 14.78 11.58 17.54
C PHE A 652 14.54 10.09 17.72
N GLY A 653 15.28 9.27 17.00
CA GLY A 653 15.14 7.82 17.13
C GLY A 653 16.38 7.10 16.67
N TYR A 654 16.23 5.80 16.53
CA TYR A 654 17.19 4.98 15.82
C TYR A 654 16.45 3.96 14.97
N MET A 655 17.11 3.53 13.90
CA MET A 655 16.61 2.48 13.04
C MET A 655 17.43 1.21 13.23
N GLU A 656 16.75 0.08 13.13
CA GLU A 656 17.32 -1.26 13.17
C GLU A 656 17.06 -1.95 11.84
N LEU A 657 18.15 -2.30 11.17
CA LEU A 657 18.13 -2.86 9.83
C LEU A 657 18.21 -4.38 9.90
N TYR A 658 17.21 -5.04 9.34
CA TYR A 658 17.13 -6.50 9.25
C TYR A 658 17.21 -6.93 7.78
N ASN A 659 17.27 -8.24 7.53
CA ASN A 659 17.28 -8.73 6.16
C ASN A 659 15.97 -8.43 5.42
N ASP A 660 14.87 -8.33 6.15
CA ASP A 660 13.50 -8.29 5.65
C ASP A 660 12.72 -7.05 6.08
N LYS A 661 13.28 -6.19 6.94
CA LYS A 661 12.63 -4.95 7.36
C LYS A 661 13.62 -3.88 7.84
N LEU A 662 13.12 -2.65 7.95
CA LEU A 662 13.73 -1.54 8.69
C LEU A 662 12.77 -1.14 9.81
N SER A 663 13.20 -1.20 11.07
CA SER A 663 12.38 -0.80 12.21
C SER A 663 12.86 0.53 12.76
N LEU A 664 12.04 1.57 12.72
CA LEU A 664 12.28 2.84 13.40
C LEU A 664 11.74 2.75 14.83
N ILE A 665 12.62 2.99 15.80
CA ILE A 665 12.27 3.18 17.20
C ILE A 665 12.43 4.67 17.49
N GLY A 666 11.30 5.38 17.52
CA GLY A 666 11.25 6.82 17.78
C GLY A 666 11.02 7.15 19.26
N THR A 667 11.42 8.36 19.64
CA THR A 667 11.25 8.91 21.01
C THR A 667 10.20 10.02 20.98
N ASP A 668 9.25 9.96 21.93
CA ASP A 668 8.16 10.91 22.14
C ASP A 668 7.39 11.27 20.87
N ARG A 669 7.67 12.44 20.26
CA ARG A 669 6.96 12.89 19.05
C ARG A 669 7.34 12.08 17.81
N MET A 670 8.52 11.43 17.80
CA MET A 670 8.91 10.60 16.68
C MET A 670 8.23 9.24 16.78
N GLU A 671 7.30 8.96 15.86
CA GLU A 671 6.58 7.68 15.86
C GLU A 671 7.48 6.52 15.46
N SER A 672 7.36 5.41 16.18
CA SER A 672 8.00 4.14 15.80
C SER A 672 7.27 3.53 14.60
N THR A 673 8.02 2.97 13.66
CA THR A 673 7.46 2.47 12.40
C THR A 673 8.19 1.21 11.95
N GLU A 674 7.47 0.13 11.67
CA GLU A 674 8.04 -1.04 11.00
C GLU A 674 7.86 -0.93 9.49
N MET A 675 8.95 -1.06 8.74
CA MET A 675 8.97 -0.96 7.28
C MET A 675 9.48 -2.27 6.69
N CYS A 676 8.58 -3.21 6.43
CA CYS A 676 8.88 -4.53 5.90
C CYS A 676 9.23 -4.45 4.40
N PHE A 677 10.37 -5.02 4.00
CA PHE A 677 10.82 -5.05 2.60
C PHE A 677 10.04 -6.05 1.72
N SER A 678 9.16 -6.81 2.35
CA SER A 678 8.20 -7.71 1.73
C SER A 678 6.95 -6.90 1.38
N PRO A 679 6.57 -6.79 0.10
CA PRO A 679 5.31 -6.16 -0.29
C PRO A 679 4.10 -6.97 0.17
#